data_AF-A0AAW6Y644-F1
#
_entry.id   AF-A0AAW6Y644-F1
#
_cell.length_a   1.000
_cell.length_b   1.000
_cell.length_c   1.000
_cell.angle_alpha   90.00
_cell.angle_beta   90.00
_cell.angle_gamma   90.00
#
_symmetry.space_group_name_H-M   'P 1'
#
loop_
_entity.id
_entity.type
_entity.pdbx_description
1 polymer ?
#
loop_
_entity_poly.entity_id
_entity_poly.type
_entity_poly.pdbx_seq_one_letter_code
_entity_poly.pdbx_strand_id
1 'polypeptide(L)'
;MLSVSQFYKELDNMFASHASAQEIEKYLLNALNQSQAKANQEATNHAEANAQALQLSVLNELMGFYRSRGEHAKNKPIIDNALKLSDKMQLAGSEAGTTTLINAATSLRAAGDYDRAAEIYSQALKESSKTLKPNDRKLAALHNNLSMLYSETGKIKEAIDQLEKALDILQKSSVNPSTDIDIAATHTNIALAILQECSQPNVRTNSKSATLNSALEHAQMSLKIYKNGNNQNQPHYASALAGYAQVQYARKEYSDAVKAYSEALDLIAQCYGKDSESYAITLENLQQAQDAAEKFTETNAADAIQYDSEKSPATDESHPESNKIIKTEDNPKIKNGMQLAKLYWQTYGKPLLDQPKFAKYKNRIAAGLVGHGSECYGFDDEISRDHDFGPGFCLWLTDEDYAEIGEDLQAAYNDLPQEFYGFGSRKETPRAKSCESSKRVGVFSTARFFENITGFATAPNQNEPHLWLSLSEPTLAAATNGQIFADPLGEFSKTRQSFKLMPDDVRISLISRRLGMMAQAGQYNVPRMLARKDGAAAWLSINEFVRATTSIVFLLNNPISAGYLPYYKWQFAALRKLSARMASRLSNVCNQLESLMRLSSAACFGGSGFGECGKGSSEAESKINEIIQNVCNEVVEELKYQGLSNCNETFLEWQRPYVEAHINSRATCLRSL
;
A
#
# COMPACT_ATOMS: atom_id res chain seq x y z
N MET A 1 -23.26 30.16 -26.29
CA MET A 1 -21.96 29.82 -25.67
C MET A 1 -22.31 29.29 -24.29
N LEU A 2 -21.80 28.12 -23.89
CA LEU A 2 -21.92 27.72 -22.48
C LEU A 2 -21.19 28.80 -21.69
N SER A 3 -21.87 29.55 -20.82
CA SER A 3 -21.18 30.53 -19.97
C SER A 3 -20.53 29.79 -18.79
N VAL A 4 -19.55 30.41 -18.12
CA VAL A 4 -18.97 29.85 -16.88
C VAL A 4 -20.07 29.55 -15.85
N SER A 5 -21.03 30.45 -15.69
CA SER A 5 -22.17 30.27 -14.78
C SER A 5 -23.07 29.10 -15.19
N GLN A 6 -23.32 28.93 -16.49
CA GLN A 6 -24.13 27.83 -16.99
C GLN A 6 -23.39 26.48 -16.84
N PHE A 7 -22.08 26.46 -17.07
CA PHE A 7 -21.22 25.30 -16.85
C PHE A 7 -21.32 24.80 -15.41
N TYR A 8 -21.13 25.69 -14.43
CA TYR A 8 -21.24 25.34 -13.01
C TYR A 8 -22.64 24.89 -12.64
N LYS A 9 -23.68 25.58 -13.11
CA LYS A 9 -25.08 25.18 -12.83
C LYS A 9 -25.40 23.78 -13.35
N GLU A 10 -24.94 23.45 -14.56
CA GLU A 10 -25.14 22.12 -15.15
C GLU A 10 -24.31 21.06 -14.40
N LEU A 11 -23.08 21.37 -14.02
CA LEU A 11 -22.22 20.49 -13.22
C LEU A 11 -22.81 20.22 -11.82
N ASP A 12 -23.30 21.26 -11.15
CA ASP A 12 -23.98 21.15 -9.85
C ASP A 12 -25.24 20.29 -9.94
N ASN A 13 -26.03 20.44 -11.00
CA ASN A 13 -27.19 19.59 -11.25
C ASN A 13 -26.80 18.12 -11.47
N MET A 14 -25.67 17.86 -12.14
CA MET A 14 -25.15 16.50 -12.31
C MET A 14 -24.76 15.89 -10.96
N PHE A 15 -24.07 16.64 -10.09
CA PHE A 15 -23.77 16.17 -8.74
C PHE A 15 -25.03 15.97 -7.90
N ALA A 16 -26.00 16.88 -7.97
CA ALA A 16 -27.27 16.79 -7.25
C ALA A 16 -28.17 15.62 -7.71
N SER A 17 -28.02 15.20 -8.96
CA SER A 17 -28.73 14.03 -9.52
C SER A 17 -27.95 12.73 -9.40
N HIS A 18 -26.82 12.72 -8.67
CA HIS A 18 -25.93 11.57 -8.50
C HIS A 18 -25.44 10.97 -9.84
N ALA A 19 -25.16 11.82 -10.83
CA ALA A 19 -24.57 11.38 -12.09
C ALA A 19 -23.28 10.59 -11.84
N SER A 20 -23.07 9.53 -12.63
CA SER A 20 -21.89 8.69 -12.49
C SER A 20 -20.61 9.45 -12.81
N ALA A 21 -19.48 9.00 -12.25
CA ALA A 21 -18.18 9.63 -12.53
C ALA A 21 -17.83 9.65 -14.03
N GLN A 22 -18.25 8.62 -14.80
CA GLN A 22 -18.05 8.57 -16.25
C GLN A 22 -18.84 9.65 -16.99
N GLU A 23 -20.07 9.94 -16.54
CA GLU A 23 -20.90 11.00 -17.12
C GLU A 23 -20.31 12.38 -16.84
N ILE A 24 -19.83 12.61 -15.60
CA ILE A 24 -19.17 13.85 -15.20
C ILE A 24 -17.87 14.05 -15.98
N GLU A 25 -17.02 13.03 -16.09
CA GLU A 25 -15.77 13.08 -16.87
C GLU A 25 -16.06 13.43 -18.34
N LYS A 26 -17.05 12.76 -18.94
CA LYS A 26 -17.47 13.02 -20.33
C LYS A 26 -17.98 14.45 -20.50
N TYR A 27 -18.78 14.97 -19.57
CA TYR A 27 -19.28 16.34 -19.62
C TYR A 27 -18.13 17.36 -19.52
N LEU A 28 -17.22 17.19 -18.57
CA LEU A 28 -16.06 18.06 -18.38
C LEU A 28 -15.14 18.07 -19.61
N LEU A 29 -14.83 16.90 -20.18
CA LEU A 29 -13.99 16.79 -21.38
C LEU A 29 -14.67 17.40 -22.63
N ASN A 30 -15.99 17.24 -22.76
CA ASN A 30 -16.74 17.88 -23.83
C ASN A 30 -16.74 19.41 -23.69
N ALA A 31 -16.94 19.94 -22.49
CA ALA A 31 -16.87 21.38 -22.22
C ALA A 31 -15.46 21.92 -22.50
N LEU A 32 -14.41 21.15 -22.17
CA LEU A 32 -13.03 21.52 -22.47
C LEU A 32 -12.78 21.60 -23.98
N ASN A 33 -13.18 20.58 -24.74
CA ASN A 33 -13.01 20.54 -26.20
C ASN A 33 -13.78 21.68 -26.89
N GLN A 34 -15.01 21.96 -26.44
CA GLN A 34 -15.84 23.04 -27.00
C GLN A 34 -15.27 24.43 -26.72
N SER A 35 -14.74 24.66 -25.51
CA SER A 35 -14.11 25.94 -25.15
C SER A 35 -12.80 26.16 -25.93
N GLN A 36 -11.98 25.12 -26.08
CA GLN A 36 -10.75 25.15 -26.88
C GLN A 36 -11.01 25.43 -28.37
N ALA A 37 -11.98 24.74 -28.97
CA ALA A 37 -12.33 24.94 -30.38
C ALA A 37 -12.75 26.37 -30.68
N LYS A 38 -13.49 27.01 -29.75
CA LYS A 38 -13.96 28.39 -29.90
C LYS A 38 -12.88 29.42 -29.65
N ALA A 39 -12.04 29.22 -28.63
CA ALA A 39 -10.87 30.08 -28.39
C ALA A 39 -9.95 30.16 -29.62
N ASN A 40 -9.90 29.09 -30.44
CA ASN A 40 -9.11 29.05 -31.67
C ASN A 40 -9.82 29.65 -32.91
N GLN A 41 -11.14 29.90 -32.86
CA GLN A 41 -11.95 30.33 -34.01
C GLN A 41 -12.35 31.82 -33.97
N GLU A 42 -12.35 32.46 -32.80
CA GLU A 42 -12.92 33.81 -32.65
C GLU A 42 -11.88 34.92 -32.86
N ALA A 43 -12.19 35.88 -33.75
CA ALA A 43 -11.28 36.97 -34.16
C ALA A 43 -11.36 38.24 -33.29
N THR A 44 -12.27 38.28 -32.30
CA THR A 44 -12.46 39.45 -31.43
C THR A 44 -11.98 39.16 -30.01
N ASN A 45 -11.15 40.06 -29.45
CA ASN A 45 -10.51 39.90 -28.13
C ASN A 45 -11.49 39.52 -26.99
N HIS A 46 -12.74 40.00 -27.02
CA HIS A 46 -13.71 39.74 -25.95
C HIS A 46 -14.30 38.32 -25.99
N ALA A 47 -14.52 37.76 -27.17
CA ALA A 47 -15.12 36.44 -27.32
C ALA A 47 -14.08 35.35 -27.00
N GLU A 48 -12.83 35.55 -27.47
CA GLU A 48 -11.68 34.71 -27.10
C GLU A 48 -11.45 34.71 -25.57
N ALA A 49 -11.50 35.88 -24.91
CA ALA A 49 -11.32 35.98 -23.47
C ALA A 49 -12.41 35.20 -22.69
N ASN A 50 -13.67 35.25 -23.14
CA ASN A 50 -14.76 34.48 -22.54
C ASN A 50 -14.58 32.96 -22.72
N ALA A 51 -14.12 32.53 -23.90
CA ALA A 51 -13.84 31.12 -24.17
C ALA A 51 -12.66 30.60 -23.33
N GLN A 52 -11.60 31.40 -23.18
CA GLN A 52 -10.44 31.08 -22.33
C GLN A 52 -10.82 31.03 -20.84
N ALA A 53 -11.67 31.95 -20.37
CA ALA A 53 -12.18 31.92 -19.00
C ALA A 53 -12.97 30.64 -18.70
N LEU A 54 -13.86 30.22 -19.61
CA LEU A 54 -14.54 28.94 -19.50
C LEU A 54 -13.57 27.76 -19.52
N GLN A 55 -12.60 27.77 -20.42
CA GLN A 55 -11.59 26.73 -20.52
C GLN A 55 -10.81 26.57 -19.20
N LEU A 56 -10.40 27.66 -18.57
CA LEU A 56 -9.68 27.64 -17.30
C LEU A 56 -10.56 27.13 -16.15
N SER A 57 -11.85 27.49 -16.10
CA SER A 57 -12.80 26.92 -15.13
C SER A 57 -12.93 25.41 -15.29
N VAL A 58 -13.10 24.92 -16.52
CA VAL A 58 -13.21 23.47 -16.78
C VAL A 58 -11.93 22.73 -16.41
N LEU A 59 -10.75 23.31 -16.71
CA LEU A 59 -9.46 22.73 -16.33
C LEU A 59 -9.30 22.66 -14.80
N ASN A 60 -9.74 23.68 -14.07
CA ASN A 60 -9.75 23.67 -12.60
C ASN A 60 -10.64 22.55 -12.03
N GLU A 61 -11.83 22.36 -12.60
CA GLU A 61 -12.71 21.25 -12.19
C GLU A 61 -12.13 19.89 -12.54
N LEU A 62 -11.52 19.73 -13.72
CA LEU A 62 -10.84 18.49 -14.10
C LEU A 62 -9.66 18.17 -13.18
N MET A 63 -8.92 19.19 -12.72
CA MET A 63 -7.84 18.99 -11.72
C MET A 63 -8.39 18.42 -10.42
N GLY A 64 -9.48 18.99 -9.90
CA GLY A 64 -10.18 18.48 -8.72
C GLY A 64 -10.74 17.07 -8.93
N PHE A 65 -11.40 16.84 -10.07
CA PHE A 65 -12.03 15.58 -10.43
C PHE A 65 -11.02 14.43 -10.50
N TYR A 66 -9.96 14.55 -11.32
CA TYR A 66 -8.96 13.49 -11.45
C TYR A 66 -8.14 13.29 -10.17
N ARG A 67 -7.86 14.36 -9.40
CA ARG A 67 -7.22 14.26 -8.09
C ARG A 67 -8.05 13.42 -7.13
N SER A 68 -9.37 13.67 -7.04
CA SER A 68 -10.26 12.94 -6.12
C SER A 68 -10.38 11.45 -6.43
N ARG A 69 -10.06 11.04 -7.66
CA ARG A 69 -10.14 9.64 -8.12
C ARG A 69 -8.79 8.92 -8.17
N GLY A 70 -7.70 9.58 -7.77
CA GLY A 70 -6.34 9.03 -7.88
C GLY A 70 -5.86 8.84 -9.33
N GLU A 71 -6.53 9.45 -10.31
CA GLU A 71 -6.20 9.31 -11.74
C GLU A 71 -5.08 10.29 -12.15
N HIS A 72 -3.96 10.26 -11.43
CA HIS A 72 -2.86 11.24 -11.53
C HIS A 72 -2.26 11.35 -12.93
N ALA A 73 -2.16 10.24 -13.66
CA ALA A 73 -1.64 10.21 -15.02
C ALA A 73 -2.50 11.03 -16.01
N LYS A 74 -3.84 10.99 -15.85
CA LYS A 74 -4.76 11.83 -16.63
C LYS A 74 -4.73 13.28 -16.18
N ASN A 75 -4.44 13.55 -14.90
CA ASN A 75 -4.41 14.90 -14.35
C ASN A 75 -3.17 15.71 -14.79
N LYS A 76 -2.00 15.08 -14.95
CA LYS A 76 -0.74 15.75 -15.35
C LYS A 76 -0.89 16.67 -16.58
N PRO A 77 -1.48 16.25 -17.72
CA PRO A 77 -1.71 17.15 -18.85
C PRO A 77 -2.74 18.25 -18.57
N ILE A 78 -3.73 18.02 -17.69
CA ILE A 78 -4.70 19.06 -17.29
C ILE A 78 -4.00 20.16 -16.49
N ILE A 79 -3.14 19.80 -15.54
CA ILE A 79 -2.33 20.73 -14.75
C ILE A 79 -1.46 21.60 -15.67
N ASP A 80 -0.72 20.96 -16.59
CA ASP A 80 0.16 21.68 -17.52
C ASP A 80 -0.63 22.63 -18.43
N ASN A 81 -1.81 22.22 -18.88
CA ASN A 81 -2.68 23.07 -19.71
C ASN A 81 -3.27 24.23 -18.91
N ALA A 82 -3.65 24.02 -17.65
CA ALA A 82 -4.20 25.06 -16.79
C ALA A 82 -3.16 26.15 -16.49
N LEU A 83 -1.93 25.75 -16.15
CA LEU A 83 -0.81 26.67 -15.89
C LEU A 83 -0.44 27.47 -17.14
N LYS A 84 -0.26 26.79 -18.29
CA LYS A 84 0.02 27.46 -19.57
C LYS A 84 -1.07 28.45 -19.98
N LEU A 85 -2.33 28.08 -19.77
CA LEU A 85 -3.46 28.97 -20.08
C LEU A 85 -3.50 30.16 -19.12
N SER A 86 -3.27 29.94 -17.83
CA SER A 86 -3.16 31.00 -16.82
C SER A 86 -2.06 32.00 -17.16
N ASP A 87 -0.90 31.52 -17.63
CA ASP A 87 0.21 32.36 -18.10
C ASP A 87 -0.17 33.13 -19.38
N LYS A 88 -0.81 32.46 -20.36
CA LYS A 88 -1.30 33.11 -21.59
C LYS A 88 -2.27 34.24 -21.29
N MET A 89 -3.16 34.02 -20.31
CA MET A 89 -4.14 34.98 -19.84
C MET A 89 -3.55 36.05 -18.90
N GLN A 90 -2.25 35.97 -18.57
CA GLN A 90 -1.54 36.89 -17.67
C GLN A 90 -2.19 37.01 -16.29
N LEU A 91 -2.65 35.89 -15.74
CA LEU A 91 -3.40 35.85 -14.47
C LEU A 91 -2.51 35.91 -13.23
N ALA A 92 -1.20 36.08 -13.38
CA ALA A 92 -0.27 36.19 -12.26
C ALA A 92 -0.67 37.33 -11.32
N GLY A 93 -0.86 37.04 -10.04
CA GLY A 93 -1.36 38.02 -9.07
C GLY A 93 -2.82 38.43 -9.30
N SER A 94 -3.64 37.54 -9.88
CA SER A 94 -5.11 37.62 -9.84
C SER A 94 -5.69 36.50 -8.96
N GLU A 95 -6.94 36.63 -8.51
CA GLU A 95 -7.63 35.56 -7.76
C GLU A 95 -7.77 34.26 -8.57
N ALA A 96 -8.04 34.36 -9.87
CA ALA A 96 -8.18 33.20 -10.76
C ALA A 96 -6.85 32.46 -10.97
N GLY A 97 -5.76 33.22 -11.12
CA GLY A 97 -4.40 32.66 -11.20
C GLY A 97 -3.99 31.98 -9.90
N THR A 98 -4.25 32.63 -8.76
CA THR A 98 -3.97 32.07 -7.42
C THR A 98 -4.73 30.76 -7.20
N THR A 99 -6.01 30.70 -7.57
CA THR A 99 -6.83 29.47 -7.45
C THR A 99 -6.27 28.34 -8.32
N THR A 100 -5.85 28.66 -9.55
CA THR A 100 -5.26 27.68 -10.47
C THR A 100 -3.96 27.11 -9.93
N LEU A 101 -3.09 27.96 -9.37
CA LEU A 101 -1.83 27.54 -8.74
C LEU A 101 -2.09 26.62 -7.54
N ILE A 102 -3.06 26.96 -6.68
CA ILE A 102 -3.41 26.12 -5.52
C ILE A 102 -3.91 24.74 -5.97
N ASN A 103 -4.81 24.69 -6.96
CA ASN A 103 -5.34 23.42 -7.48
C ASN A 103 -4.26 22.58 -8.18
N ALA A 104 -3.38 23.22 -8.94
CA ALA A 104 -2.24 22.59 -9.57
C ALA A 104 -1.28 21.99 -8.53
N ALA A 105 -0.85 22.77 -7.54
CA ALA A 105 0.05 22.30 -6.48
C ALA A 105 -0.57 21.16 -5.66
N THR A 106 -1.86 21.27 -5.32
CA THR A 106 -2.58 20.21 -4.59
C THR A 106 -2.69 18.92 -5.42
N SER A 107 -2.88 19.04 -6.73
CA SER A 107 -2.94 17.89 -7.64
C SER A 107 -1.58 17.23 -7.85
N LEU A 108 -0.49 18.02 -7.94
CA LEU A 108 0.88 17.52 -8.01
C LEU A 108 1.30 16.83 -6.71
N ARG A 109 0.99 17.43 -5.55
CA ARG A 109 1.22 16.82 -4.24
C ARG A 109 0.54 15.45 -4.13
N ALA A 110 -0.74 15.39 -4.48
CA ALA A 110 -1.49 14.13 -4.47
C ALA A 110 -0.91 13.07 -5.43
N ALA A 111 -0.24 13.50 -6.51
CA ALA A 111 0.43 12.60 -7.46
C ALA A 111 1.85 12.18 -7.03
N GLY A 112 2.35 12.65 -5.88
CA GLY A 112 3.71 12.41 -5.40
C GLY A 112 4.79 13.26 -6.07
N ASP A 113 4.42 14.25 -6.90
CA ASP A 113 5.36 15.20 -7.54
C ASP A 113 5.65 16.36 -6.58
N TYR A 114 6.32 16.04 -5.48
CA TYR A 114 6.50 16.93 -4.33
C TYR A 114 7.37 18.16 -4.63
N ASP A 115 8.41 18.01 -5.45
CA ASP A 115 9.32 19.11 -5.79
C ASP A 115 8.57 20.18 -6.60
N ARG A 116 7.84 19.75 -7.64
CA ARG A 116 7.03 20.67 -8.44
C ARG A 116 5.86 21.24 -7.65
N ALA A 117 5.24 20.45 -6.77
CA ALA A 117 4.21 20.95 -5.86
C ALA A 117 4.77 22.04 -4.93
N ALA A 118 5.99 21.87 -4.39
CA ALA A 118 6.65 22.86 -3.54
C ALA A 118 6.88 24.18 -4.29
N GLU A 119 7.37 24.12 -5.53
CA GLU A 119 7.58 25.30 -6.38
C GLU A 119 6.26 26.05 -6.60
N ILE A 120 5.20 25.34 -7.00
CA ILE A 120 3.91 25.97 -7.28
C ILE A 120 3.23 26.48 -6.01
N TYR A 121 3.31 25.78 -4.87
CA TYR A 121 2.80 26.30 -3.61
C TYR A 121 3.55 27.56 -3.17
N SER A 122 4.87 27.60 -3.35
CA SER A 122 5.66 28.78 -3.03
C SER A 122 5.30 29.95 -3.93
N GLN A 123 5.01 29.70 -5.21
CA GLN A 123 4.47 30.69 -6.13
C GLN A 123 3.07 31.17 -5.69
N ALA A 124 2.18 30.23 -5.37
CA ALA A 124 0.82 30.53 -4.89
C ALA A 124 0.84 31.41 -3.63
N LEU A 125 1.74 31.14 -2.68
CA LEU A 125 1.92 31.97 -1.47
C LEU A 125 2.44 33.37 -1.79
N LYS A 126 3.40 33.47 -2.72
CA LYS A 126 3.92 34.77 -3.15
C LYS A 126 2.85 35.59 -3.86
N GLU A 127 2.02 34.96 -4.69
CA GLU A 127 0.95 35.65 -5.42
C GLU A 127 -0.24 35.98 -4.52
N SER A 128 -0.61 35.09 -3.60
CA SER A 128 -1.70 35.31 -2.65
C SER A 128 -1.46 36.51 -1.74
N SER A 129 -0.19 36.80 -1.41
CA SER A 129 0.17 38.00 -0.63
C SER A 129 -0.18 39.33 -1.34
N LYS A 130 -0.43 39.31 -2.66
CA LYS A 130 -0.81 40.48 -3.45
C LYS A 130 -2.31 40.57 -3.72
N THR A 131 -3.01 39.44 -3.71
CA THR A 131 -4.42 39.33 -4.12
C THR A 131 -5.37 39.16 -2.94
N LEU A 132 -4.91 38.52 -1.88
CA LEU A 132 -5.71 38.17 -0.71
C LEU A 132 -5.35 39.06 0.47
N LYS A 133 -6.34 39.32 1.32
CA LYS A 133 -6.11 40.04 2.58
C LYS A 133 -5.34 39.14 3.55
N PRO A 134 -4.58 39.70 4.51
CA PRO A 134 -3.84 38.90 5.50
C PRO A 134 -4.71 37.91 6.29
N ASN A 135 -5.99 38.25 6.51
CA ASN A 135 -6.96 37.40 7.22
C ASN A 135 -7.89 36.65 6.25
N ASP A 136 -7.52 36.45 4.99
CA ASP A 136 -8.35 35.74 4.02
C ASP A 136 -8.33 34.23 4.28
N ARG A 137 -9.49 33.59 4.35
CA ARG A 137 -9.61 32.14 4.62
C ARG A 137 -9.02 31.29 3.48
N LYS A 138 -8.96 31.79 2.25
CA LYS A 138 -8.25 31.12 1.14
C LYS A 138 -6.74 31.01 1.41
N LEU A 139 -6.16 32.00 2.10
CA LEU A 139 -4.75 31.96 2.51
C LEU A 139 -4.52 30.90 3.59
N ALA A 140 -5.44 30.75 4.53
CA ALA A 140 -5.39 29.66 5.51
C ALA A 140 -5.47 28.27 4.86
N ALA A 141 -6.37 28.08 3.89
CA ALA A 141 -6.48 26.82 3.15
C ALA A 141 -5.17 26.47 2.40
N LEU A 142 -4.50 27.46 1.82
CA LEU A 142 -3.19 27.28 1.20
C LEU A 142 -2.12 26.85 2.22
N HIS A 143 -2.06 27.48 3.39
CA HIS A 143 -1.16 27.06 4.46
C HIS A 143 -1.45 25.63 4.96
N ASN A 144 -2.72 25.26 5.13
CA ASN A 144 -3.13 23.89 5.45
C ASN A 144 -2.72 22.88 4.37
N ASN A 145 -2.83 23.22 3.09
CA ASN A 145 -2.42 22.31 2.02
C ASN A 145 -0.91 22.17 1.91
N LEU A 146 -0.16 23.24 2.20
CA LEU A 146 1.30 23.23 2.23
C LEU A 146 1.83 22.42 3.42
N SER A 147 1.15 22.43 4.57
CA SER A 147 1.55 21.60 5.71
C SER A 147 1.48 20.10 5.38
N MET A 148 0.49 19.68 4.59
CA MET A 148 0.41 18.29 4.11
C MET A 148 1.63 17.91 3.28
N LEU A 149 2.08 18.79 2.36
CA LEU A 149 3.29 18.56 1.57
C LEU A 149 4.53 18.42 2.48
N TYR A 150 4.65 19.28 3.49
CA TYR A 150 5.78 19.20 4.42
C TYR A 150 5.73 17.95 5.31
N SER A 151 4.55 17.53 5.75
CA SER A 151 4.35 16.28 6.49
C SER A 151 4.72 15.04 5.64
N GLU A 152 4.28 14.99 4.38
CA GLU A 152 4.54 13.90 3.42
C GLU A 152 6.04 13.84 3.01
N THR A 153 6.76 14.96 3.06
CA THR A 153 8.21 15.04 2.75
C THR A 153 9.12 15.00 3.98
N GLY A 154 8.57 14.74 5.18
CA GLY A 154 9.32 14.60 6.43
C GLY A 154 9.76 15.90 7.09
N LYS A 155 9.35 17.07 6.56
CA LYS A 155 9.63 18.42 7.08
C LYS A 155 8.61 18.82 8.15
N ILE A 156 8.58 18.07 9.26
CA ILE A 156 7.44 18.11 10.20
C ILE A 156 7.32 19.46 10.92
N LYS A 157 8.44 20.10 11.24
CA LYS A 157 8.43 21.42 11.89
C LYS A 157 7.83 22.48 10.98
N GLU A 158 8.24 22.48 9.72
CA GLU A 158 7.66 23.36 8.72
C GLU A 158 6.17 23.09 8.52
N ALA A 159 5.72 21.84 8.61
CA ALA A 159 4.29 21.50 8.57
C ALA A 159 3.51 22.14 9.73
N ILE A 160 4.02 22.03 10.96
CA ILE A 160 3.42 22.65 12.15
C ILE A 160 3.38 24.18 12.00
N ASP A 161 4.48 24.80 11.58
CA ASP A 161 4.56 26.26 11.34
C ASP A 161 3.50 26.74 10.33
N GLN A 162 3.24 25.97 9.27
CA GLN A 162 2.19 26.32 8.31
C GLN A 162 0.79 26.18 8.92
N LEU A 163 0.54 25.13 9.70
CA LEU A 163 -0.74 24.93 10.36
C LEU A 163 -1.04 26.01 11.41
N GLU A 164 -0.03 26.46 12.16
CA GLU A 164 -0.17 27.57 13.11
C GLU A 164 -0.53 28.89 12.42
N LYS A 165 0.09 29.18 11.26
CA LYS A 165 -0.28 30.33 10.43
C LYS A 165 -1.71 30.22 9.91
N ALA A 166 -2.13 29.04 9.45
CA ALA A 166 -3.51 28.81 9.03
C ALA A 166 -4.50 29.05 10.19
N LEU A 167 -4.16 28.55 11.38
CA LEU A 167 -4.99 28.69 12.58
C LEU A 167 -5.14 30.16 12.99
N ASP A 168 -4.05 30.95 13.02
CA ASP A 168 -4.08 32.37 13.35
C ASP A 168 -4.98 33.17 12.38
N ILE A 169 -4.86 32.90 11.07
CA ILE A 169 -5.71 33.53 10.04
C ILE A 169 -7.18 33.18 10.27
N LEU A 170 -7.49 31.90 10.52
CA LEU A 170 -8.87 31.44 10.74
C LEU A 170 -9.45 32.02 12.03
N GLN A 171 -8.69 32.08 13.13
CA GLN A 171 -9.13 32.69 14.39
C GLN A 171 -9.44 34.18 14.23
N LYS A 172 -8.64 34.92 13.47
CA LYS A 172 -8.85 36.36 13.21
C LYS A 172 -9.97 36.65 12.22
N SER A 173 -10.28 35.72 11.33
CA SER A 173 -11.29 35.89 10.27
C SER A 173 -12.66 35.32 10.63
N SER A 174 -12.71 34.41 11.60
CA SER A 174 -13.95 33.77 12.02
C SER A 174 -14.85 34.71 12.81
N VAL A 175 -16.16 34.68 12.49
CA VAL A 175 -17.20 35.38 13.25
C VAL A 175 -17.47 34.69 14.58
N ASN A 176 -17.33 33.35 14.64
CA ASN A 176 -17.46 32.57 15.85
C ASN A 176 -16.43 31.43 15.88
N PRO A 177 -15.21 31.69 16.38
CA PRO A 177 -14.14 30.70 16.40
C PRO A 177 -14.50 29.41 17.13
N SER A 178 -15.44 29.46 18.08
CA SER A 178 -15.82 28.31 18.91
C SER A 178 -16.71 27.28 18.22
N THR A 179 -17.23 27.60 17.02
CA THR A 179 -18.10 26.72 16.21
C THR A 179 -17.57 26.55 14.77
N ASP A 180 -16.37 27.03 14.49
CA ASP A 180 -15.81 27.12 13.15
C ASP A 180 -15.12 25.81 12.73
N ILE A 181 -15.70 25.13 11.73
CA ILE A 181 -15.21 23.83 11.27
C ILE A 181 -13.79 23.88 10.67
N ASP A 182 -13.38 25.01 10.08
CA ASP A 182 -12.04 25.14 9.49
C ASP A 182 -10.98 25.25 10.59
N ILE A 183 -11.31 25.92 11.69
CA ILE A 183 -10.47 25.96 12.90
C ILE A 183 -10.37 24.57 13.51
N ALA A 184 -11.49 23.83 13.59
CA ALA A 184 -11.51 22.47 14.10
C ALA A 184 -10.64 21.51 13.28
N ALA A 185 -10.80 21.51 11.94
CA ALA A 185 -9.99 20.70 11.03
C ALA A 185 -8.48 21.03 11.14
N THR A 186 -8.15 22.32 11.26
CA THR A 186 -6.76 22.77 11.43
C THR A 186 -6.17 22.25 12.75
N HIS A 187 -6.93 22.29 13.85
CA HIS A 187 -6.52 21.70 15.12
C HIS A 187 -6.28 20.18 15.04
N THR A 188 -7.12 19.44 14.30
CA THR A 188 -6.88 18.00 14.05
C THR A 188 -5.55 17.78 13.33
N ASN A 189 -5.26 18.55 12.28
CA ASN A 189 -4.02 18.43 11.53
C ASN A 189 -2.79 18.78 12.39
N ILE A 190 -2.89 19.79 13.27
CA ILE A 190 -1.80 20.14 14.20
C ILE A 190 -1.51 18.97 15.14
N ALA A 191 -2.56 18.40 15.75
CA ALA A 191 -2.40 17.26 16.65
C ALA A 191 -1.68 16.08 15.97
N LEU A 192 -2.05 15.76 14.73
CA LEU A 192 -1.41 14.69 13.94
C LEU A 192 0.05 15.01 13.56
N ALA A 193 0.34 16.25 13.17
CA ALA A 193 1.71 16.67 12.84
C ALA A 193 2.63 16.60 14.07
N ILE A 194 2.12 17.01 15.25
CA ILE A 194 2.84 16.91 16.52
C ILE A 194 3.11 15.43 16.90
N LEU A 195 2.17 14.53 16.65
CA LEU A 195 2.40 13.08 16.84
C LEU A 195 3.50 12.55 15.91
N GLN A 196 3.52 12.99 14.65
CA GLN A 196 4.56 12.61 13.70
C GLN A 196 5.94 13.10 14.15
N GLU A 197 6.04 14.30 14.75
CA GLU A 197 7.27 14.81 15.36
C GLU A 197 7.71 13.94 16.55
N CYS A 198 6.78 13.53 17.42
CA CYS A 198 7.07 12.67 18.58
C CYS A 198 7.62 11.29 18.23
N SER A 199 7.35 10.82 17.01
CA SER A 199 7.78 9.52 16.50
C SER A 199 9.18 9.54 15.87
N GLN A 200 9.80 10.72 15.71
CA GLN A 200 11.16 10.85 15.20
C GLN A 200 12.22 10.41 16.24
N PRO A 201 13.28 9.68 15.84
CA PRO A 201 14.25 9.07 16.76
C PRO A 201 15.09 10.07 17.59
N ASN A 202 15.04 11.36 17.27
CA ASN A 202 15.88 12.40 17.88
C ASN A 202 15.21 13.17 19.04
N VAL A 203 13.99 12.81 19.47
CA VAL A 203 13.26 13.52 20.53
C VAL A 203 13.60 12.96 21.92
N ARG A 204 14.16 13.80 22.81
CA ARG A 204 14.46 13.44 24.21
C ARG A 204 13.19 13.06 24.97
N THR A 205 13.26 12.03 25.81
CA THR A 205 12.13 11.43 26.56
C THR A 205 11.31 12.43 27.39
N ASN A 206 11.95 13.39 28.08
CA ASN A 206 11.25 14.41 28.86
C ASN A 206 10.48 15.44 28.00
N SER A 207 10.94 15.67 26.76
CA SER A 207 10.24 16.54 25.79
C SER A 207 9.00 15.85 25.21
N LYS A 208 8.98 14.51 25.19
CA LYS A 208 7.92 13.72 24.56
C LYS A 208 6.58 13.84 25.28
N SER A 209 6.57 13.81 26.61
CA SER A 209 5.33 13.94 27.40
C SER A 209 4.67 15.32 27.23
N ALA A 210 5.44 16.41 27.29
CA ALA A 210 4.92 17.76 27.06
C ALA A 210 4.37 17.93 25.64
N THR A 211 5.04 17.35 24.64
CA THR A 211 4.63 17.41 23.24
C THR A 211 3.33 16.62 23.01
N LEU A 212 3.17 15.45 23.64
CA LEU A 212 1.92 14.67 23.62
C LEU A 212 0.76 15.35 24.36
N ASN A 213 1.05 16.19 25.38
CA ASN A 213 0.04 17.04 26.01
C ASN A 213 -0.46 18.13 25.06
N SER A 214 0.46 18.80 24.34
CA SER A 214 0.08 19.78 23.31
C SER A 214 -0.77 19.16 22.20
N ALA A 215 -0.40 17.98 21.69
CA ALA A 215 -1.22 17.26 20.71
C ALA A 215 -2.63 16.96 21.24
N LEU A 216 -2.77 16.59 22.53
CA LEU A 216 -4.06 16.32 23.16
C LEU A 216 -4.92 17.58 23.23
N GLU A 217 -4.35 18.71 23.64
CA GLU A 217 -5.06 19.98 23.72
C GLU A 217 -5.68 20.37 22.37
N HIS A 218 -4.90 20.25 21.29
CA HIS A 218 -5.39 20.50 19.94
C HIS A 218 -6.48 19.50 19.51
N ALA A 219 -6.30 18.21 19.75
CA ALA A 219 -7.31 17.20 19.41
C ALA A 219 -8.63 17.43 20.18
N GLN A 220 -8.56 17.74 21.47
CA GLN A 220 -9.73 18.06 22.29
C GLN A 220 -10.41 19.36 21.85
N MET A 221 -9.64 20.38 21.49
CA MET A 221 -10.18 21.64 20.99
C MET A 221 -10.95 21.43 19.68
N SER A 222 -10.42 20.62 18.76
CA SER A 222 -11.13 20.24 17.53
C SER A 222 -12.49 19.60 17.84
N LEU A 223 -12.52 18.57 18.70
CA LEU A 223 -13.76 17.91 19.08
C LEU A 223 -14.75 18.86 19.75
N LYS A 224 -14.27 19.78 20.60
CA LYS A 224 -15.10 20.79 21.27
C LYS A 224 -15.75 21.73 20.27
N ILE A 225 -15.02 22.22 19.28
CA ILE A 225 -15.54 23.13 18.26
C ILE A 225 -16.62 22.45 17.40
N TYR A 226 -16.39 21.20 16.95
CA TYR A 226 -17.41 20.44 16.22
C TYR A 226 -18.68 20.22 17.05
N LYS A 227 -18.54 19.93 18.35
CA LYS A 227 -19.69 19.77 19.28
C LYS A 227 -20.47 21.07 19.46
N ASN A 228 -19.78 22.19 19.70
CA ASN A 228 -20.41 23.49 19.85
C ASN A 228 -21.18 23.92 18.59
N GLY A 229 -20.69 23.54 17.41
CA GLY A 229 -21.33 23.81 16.12
C GLY A 229 -22.44 22.81 15.74
N ASN A 230 -22.75 21.82 16.58
CA ASN A 230 -23.67 20.70 16.25
C ASN A 230 -23.28 19.93 14.97
N ASN A 231 -21.98 19.86 14.65
CA ASN A 231 -21.46 19.26 13.42
C ASN A 231 -21.00 17.80 13.61
N GLN A 232 -21.57 17.09 14.57
CA GLN A 232 -21.15 15.73 14.95
C GLN A 232 -21.51 14.65 13.92
N ASN A 233 -22.42 14.94 13.00
CA ASN A 233 -22.86 13.99 11.97
C ASN A 233 -22.07 14.13 10.65
N GLN A 234 -21.04 14.99 10.62
CA GLN A 234 -20.28 15.26 9.40
C GLN A 234 -19.03 14.38 9.31
N PRO A 235 -18.58 14.04 8.09
CA PRO A 235 -17.39 13.20 7.93
C PRO A 235 -16.11 13.77 8.54
N HIS A 236 -15.97 15.10 8.57
CA HIS A 236 -14.81 15.76 9.17
C HIS A 236 -14.74 15.56 10.70
N TYR A 237 -15.88 15.39 11.37
CA TYR A 237 -15.90 15.03 12.79
C TYR A 237 -15.36 13.62 13.02
N ALA A 238 -15.60 12.68 12.10
CA ALA A 238 -15.03 11.34 12.19
C ALA A 238 -13.50 11.37 12.08
N SER A 239 -12.95 12.21 11.19
CA SER A 239 -11.50 12.44 11.11
C SER A 239 -10.94 13.07 12.39
N ALA A 240 -11.69 13.97 13.02
CA ALA A 240 -11.29 14.56 14.30
C ALA A 240 -11.30 13.54 15.45
N LEU A 241 -12.28 12.64 15.50
CA LEU A 241 -12.33 11.53 16.46
C LEU A 241 -11.17 10.55 16.25
N ALA A 242 -10.88 10.17 14.99
CA ALA A 242 -9.74 9.32 14.67
C ALA A 242 -8.40 9.98 15.05
N GLY A 243 -8.24 11.29 14.81
CA GLY A 243 -7.05 12.03 15.24
C GLY A 243 -6.91 12.10 16.76
N TYR A 244 -7.99 12.34 17.49
CA TYR A 244 -8.00 12.27 18.95
C TYR A 244 -7.65 10.88 19.47
N ALA A 245 -8.19 9.83 18.86
CA ALA A 245 -7.88 8.45 19.22
C ALA A 245 -6.39 8.11 19.00
N GLN A 246 -5.78 8.58 17.91
CA GLN A 246 -4.33 8.44 17.67
C GLN A 246 -3.50 9.12 18.77
N VAL A 247 -3.92 10.30 19.24
CA VAL A 247 -3.23 11.00 20.33
C VAL A 247 -3.34 10.21 21.63
N GLN A 248 -4.52 9.72 21.98
CA GLN A 248 -4.73 8.91 23.18
C GLN A 248 -3.94 7.60 23.12
N TYR A 249 -3.89 6.96 21.95
CA TYR A 249 -3.07 5.77 21.73
C TYR A 249 -1.57 6.06 21.97
N ALA A 250 -1.04 7.17 21.42
CA ALA A 250 0.35 7.57 21.63
C ALA A 250 0.68 7.92 23.10
N ARG A 251 -0.33 8.38 23.85
CA ARG A 251 -0.26 8.62 25.30
C ARG A 251 -0.42 7.37 26.15
N LYS A 252 -0.72 6.21 25.54
CA LYS A 252 -1.06 4.95 26.19
C LYS A 252 -2.39 4.95 26.96
N GLU A 253 -3.26 5.92 26.67
CA GLU A 253 -4.64 5.97 27.16
C GLU A 253 -5.54 5.12 26.24
N TYR A 254 -5.28 3.81 26.20
CA TYR A 254 -5.83 2.93 25.18
C TYR A 254 -7.35 2.78 25.27
N SER A 255 -7.94 2.85 26.46
CA SER A 255 -9.41 2.80 26.64
C SER A 255 -10.11 3.96 25.93
N ASP A 256 -9.60 5.19 26.10
CA ASP A 256 -10.13 6.37 25.43
C ASP A 256 -9.90 6.31 23.92
N ALA A 257 -8.77 5.76 23.48
CA ALA A 257 -8.49 5.54 22.06
C ALA A 257 -9.47 4.56 21.41
N VAL A 258 -9.75 3.42 22.07
CA VAL A 258 -10.73 2.42 21.61
C VAL A 258 -12.11 3.03 21.47
N LYS A 259 -12.56 3.80 22.47
CA LYS A 259 -13.86 4.46 22.44
C LYS A 259 -13.95 5.44 21.27
N ALA A 260 -12.95 6.31 21.13
CA ALA A 260 -12.94 7.33 20.08
C ALA A 260 -12.83 6.73 18.66
N TYR A 261 -12.04 5.67 18.47
CA TYR A 261 -11.98 4.96 17.18
C TYR A 261 -13.30 4.24 16.86
N SER A 262 -13.98 3.67 17.85
CA SER A 262 -15.30 3.05 17.65
C SER A 262 -16.33 4.09 17.20
N GLU A 263 -16.39 5.24 17.88
CA GLU A 263 -17.26 6.36 17.49
C GLU A 263 -16.92 6.90 16.09
N ALA A 264 -15.63 7.00 15.75
CA ALA A 264 -15.19 7.41 14.41
C ALA A 264 -15.62 6.40 13.34
N LEU A 265 -15.47 5.10 13.62
CA LEU A 265 -15.79 4.02 12.69
C LEU A 265 -17.29 3.96 12.36
N ASP A 266 -18.14 4.13 13.37
CA ASP A 266 -19.60 4.21 13.19
C ASP A 266 -19.99 5.38 12.29
N LEU A 267 -19.38 6.54 12.51
CA LEU A 267 -19.64 7.73 11.71
C LEU A 267 -19.10 7.60 10.28
N ILE A 268 -17.94 6.97 10.08
CA ILE A 268 -17.39 6.66 8.76
C ILE A 268 -18.30 5.70 8.01
N ALA A 269 -18.82 4.65 8.66
CA ALA A 269 -19.78 3.75 8.04
C ALA A 269 -21.05 4.48 7.58
N GLN A 270 -21.55 5.42 8.37
CA GLN A 270 -22.73 6.22 8.03
C GLN A 270 -22.44 7.19 6.87
N CYS A 271 -21.26 7.81 6.83
CA CYS A 271 -20.90 8.81 5.82
C CYS A 271 -20.43 8.19 4.49
N TYR A 272 -19.64 7.12 4.55
CA TYR A 272 -18.87 6.59 3.43
C TYR A 272 -19.05 5.08 3.19
N GLY A 273 -19.73 4.36 4.08
CA GLY A 273 -19.89 2.91 4.00
C GLY A 273 -18.70 2.10 4.51
N LYS A 274 -18.93 0.80 4.76
CA LYS A 274 -17.94 -0.13 5.35
C LYS A 274 -16.85 -0.60 4.39
N ASP A 275 -17.09 -0.45 3.10
CA ASP A 275 -16.13 -0.82 2.05
C ASP A 275 -15.13 0.31 1.74
N SER A 276 -15.24 1.45 2.43
CA SER A 276 -14.35 2.60 2.25
C SER A 276 -12.97 2.35 2.87
N GLU A 277 -11.93 2.89 2.24
CA GLU A 277 -10.55 2.81 2.76
C GLU A 277 -10.42 3.44 4.15
N SER A 278 -11.12 4.55 4.41
CA SER A 278 -11.15 5.18 5.74
C SER A 278 -11.79 4.28 6.80
N TYR A 279 -12.77 3.44 6.44
CA TYR A 279 -13.34 2.46 7.36
C TYR A 279 -12.33 1.36 7.68
N ALA A 280 -11.66 0.81 6.67
CA ALA A 280 -10.64 -0.23 6.84
C ALA A 280 -9.46 0.25 7.71
N ILE A 281 -8.95 1.47 7.48
CA ILE A 281 -7.84 2.04 8.26
C ILE A 281 -8.27 2.31 9.71
N THR A 282 -9.44 2.92 9.92
CA THR A 282 -9.93 3.18 11.29
C THR A 282 -10.23 1.89 12.05
N LEU A 283 -10.70 0.84 11.36
CA LEU A 283 -10.91 -0.48 11.96
C LEU A 283 -9.58 -1.14 12.37
N GLU A 284 -8.55 -1.06 11.53
CA GLU A 284 -7.21 -1.55 11.88
C GLU A 284 -6.64 -0.79 13.10
N ASN A 285 -6.80 0.53 13.14
CA ASN A 285 -6.36 1.36 14.26
C ASN A 285 -7.15 1.06 15.55
N LEU A 286 -8.46 0.79 15.44
CA LEU A 286 -9.29 0.34 16.55
C LEU A 286 -8.79 -0.99 17.13
N GLN A 287 -8.51 -1.96 16.26
CA GLN A 287 -7.99 -3.27 16.66
C GLN A 287 -6.64 -3.13 17.37
N GLN A 288 -5.72 -2.30 16.84
CA GLN A 288 -4.45 -2.02 17.50
C GLN A 288 -4.65 -1.38 18.90
N ALA A 289 -5.61 -0.46 19.04
CA ALA A 289 -5.95 0.14 20.32
C ALA A 289 -6.56 -0.86 21.31
N GLN A 290 -7.39 -1.81 20.84
CA GLN A 290 -7.97 -2.88 21.64
C GLN A 290 -6.89 -3.83 22.15
N ASP A 291 -6.03 -4.33 21.26
CA ASP A 291 -4.88 -5.18 21.60
C ASP A 291 -3.96 -4.51 22.65
N ALA A 292 -3.75 -3.20 22.53
CA ALA A 292 -2.92 -2.44 23.46
C ALA A 292 -3.61 -2.21 24.81
N ALA A 293 -4.93 -1.99 24.84
CA ALA A 293 -5.71 -1.86 26.06
C ALA A 293 -5.71 -3.17 26.86
N GLU A 294 -5.93 -4.31 26.20
CA GLU A 294 -5.92 -5.65 26.82
C GLU A 294 -4.56 -5.95 27.46
N LYS A 295 -3.46 -5.79 26.71
CA LYS A 295 -2.10 -5.96 27.23
C LYS A 295 -1.78 -5.02 28.40
N PHE A 296 -2.25 -3.77 28.34
CA PHE A 296 -2.02 -2.80 29.42
C PHE A 296 -2.79 -3.18 30.69
N THR A 297 -4.02 -3.70 30.57
CA THR A 297 -4.78 -4.23 31.72
C THR A 297 -4.16 -5.49 32.31
N GLU A 298 -3.67 -6.42 31.49
CA GLU A 298 -2.97 -7.63 31.95
C GLU A 298 -1.66 -7.29 32.66
N THR A 299 -0.89 -6.34 32.14
CA THR A 299 0.37 -5.89 32.75
C THR A 299 0.11 -5.17 34.07
N ASN A 300 -0.87 -4.26 34.14
CA ASN A 300 -1.22 -3.59 35.40
C ASN A 300 -1.83 -4.57 36.42
N ALA A 301 -2.56 -5.60 35.98
CA ALA A 301 -3.06 -6.66 36.87
C ALA A 301 -1.91 -7.54 37.39
N ALA A 302 -0.95 -7.90 36.54
CA ALA A 302 0.26 -8.62 36.94
C ALA A 302 1.14 -7.79 37.90
N ASP A 303 1.34 -6.51 37.61
CA ASP A 303 2.08 -5.56 38.46
C ASP A 303 1.35 -5.33 39.79
N ALA A 304 0.01 -5.27 39.80
CA ALA A 304 -0.78 -5.17 41.03
C ALA A 304 -0.74 -6.45 41.89
N ILE A 305 -0.70 -7.62 41.26
CA ILE A 305 -0.51 -8.92 41.94
C ILE A 305 0.92 -9.02 42.51
N GLN A 306 1.91 -8.46 41.82
CA GLN A 306 3.30 -8.43 42.28
C GLN A 306 3.48 -7.45 43.45
N TYR A 307 2.79 -6.29 43.42
CA TYR A 307 2.84 -5.27 44.49
C TYR A 307 2.17 -5.70 45.80
N ASP A 308 1.17 -6.60 45.75
CA ASP A 308 0.50 -7.14 46.95
C ASP A 308 1.31 -8.29 47.61
N SER A 309 2.31 -8.82 46.91
CA SER A 309 3.19 -9.89 47.41
C SER A 309 4.44 -9.39 48.14
N GLU A 310 4.74 -8.08 48.10
CA GLU A 310 5.92 -7.48 48.75
C GLU A 310 5.54 -6.61 49.96
N LYS A 311 5.04 -7.25 51.03
CA LYS A 311 5.01 -6.66 52.38
C LYS A 311 5.41 -7.68 53.45
N SER A 312 6.72 -7.85 53.68
CA SER A 312 7.35 -7.84 55.02
C SER A 312 8.83 -8.28 54.98
N PRO A 313 9.67 -7.84 55.93
CA PRO A 313 11.05 -7.45 55.65
C PRO A 313 12.12 -8.35 56.30
N ALA A 314 13.36 -8.29 55.76
CA ALA A 314 14.69 -8.54 56.37
C ALA A 314 15.62 -9.24 55.34
N THR A 315 16.94 -9.06 55.22
CA THR A 315 18.00 -8.19 55.78
C THR A 315 19.26 -8.49 54.94
N ASP A 316 20.13 -7.49 54.83
CA ASP A 316 21.58 -7.50 54.59
C ASP A 316 22.28 -8.07 53.33
N GLU A 317 23.04 -7.12 52.74
CA GLU A 317 24.40 -7.17 52.16
C GLU A 317 24.78 -8.17 51.05
N SER A 318 25.04 -7.64 49.85
CA SER A 318 26.40 -7.35 49.31
C SER A 318 26.43 -7.36 47.77
N HIS A 319 27.07 -6.34 47.18
CA HIS A 319 27.42 -6.22 45.75
C HIS A 319 28.66 -7.07 45.43
N PRO A 320 28.91 -7.58 44.18
CA PRO A 320 29.19 -6.71 43.03
C PRO A 320 28.87 -7.22 41.59
N GLU A 321 28.82 -6.25 40.68
CA GLU A 321 29.13 -6.23 39.23
C GLU A 321 28.94 -7.48 38.35
N SER A 322 28.09 -7.37 37.31
CA SER A 322 28.48 -7.55 35.89
C SER A 322 27.26 -7.53 34.94
N ASN A 323 27.04 -6.43 34.21
CA ASN A 323 26.09 -6.43 33.08
C ASN A 323 26.78 -7.02 31.84
N LYS A 324 26.78 -8.35 31.76
CA LYS A 324 26.97 -9.08 30.51
C LYS A 324 25.70 -8.96 29.67
N ILE A 325 25.88 -8.41 28.47
CA ILE A 325 24.98 -8.50 27.33
C ILE A 325 24.56 -9.98 27.16
N ILE A 326 23.27 -10.28 27.36
CA ILE A 326 22.71 -11.59 27.04
C ILE A 326 22.60 -11.66 25.52
N LYS A 327 23.57 -12.32 24.90
CA LYS A 327 23.45 -12.90 23.57
C LYS A 327 22.46 -14.06 23.67
N THR A 328 21.40 -14.04 22.89
CA THR A 328 20.67 -15.26 22.52
C THR A 328 21.62 -16.11 21.68
N GLU A 329 22.12 -17.20 22.26
CA GLU A 329 22.99 -18.15 21.56
C GLU A 329 22.24 -18.81 20.40
N ASP A 330 22.81 -18.68 19.19
CA ASP A 330 22.46 -19.50 18.03
C ASP A 330 22.57 -20.98 18.38
N ASN A 331 21.44 -21.70 18.31
CA ASN A 331 21.44 -23.16 18.42
C ASN A 331 21.82 -23.74 17.04
N PRO A 332 23.00 -24.38 16.87
CA PRO A 332 23.61 -24.65 15.56
C PRO A 332 22.90 -25.72 14.69
N LYS A 333 21.69 -26.18 15.05
CA LYS A 333 20.97 -27.26 14.35
C LYS A 333 19.76 -26.82 13.53
N ILE A 334 19.14 -25.66 13.78
CA ILE A 334 17.94 -25.22 13.07
C ILE A 334 18.25 -23.95 12.28
N LYS A 335 18.26 -24.05 10.95
CA LYS A 335 18.69 -22.95 10.06
C LYS A 335 17.54 -22.03 9.62
N ASN A 336 16.31 -22.53 9.60
CA ASN A 336 15.13 -21.78 9.15
C ASN A 336 13.82 -22.28 9.79
N GLY A 337 12.76 -21.48 9.65
CA GLY A 337 11.43 -21.75 10.20
C GLY A 337 10.78 -23.03 9.66
N MET A 338 11.05 -23.39 8.41
CA MET A 338 10.57 -24.67 7.84
C MET A 338 11.16 -25.89 8.57
N GLN A 339 12.45 -25.85 8.91
CA GLN A 339 13.10 -26.90 9.71
C GLN A 339 12.56 -26.92 11.14
N LEU A 340 12.36 -25.74 11.73
CA LEU A 340 11.76 -25.60 13.07
C LEU A 340 10.38 -26.25 13.13
N ALA A 341 9.48 -25.88 12.20
CA ALA A 341 8.14 -26.41 12.10
C ALA A 341 8.11 -27.93 11.89
N LYS A 342 8.98 -28.45 11.01
CA LYS A 342 9.07 -29.90 10.73
C LYS A 342 9.53 -30.69 11.96
N LEU A 343 10.53 -30.19 12.69
CA LEU A 343 11.01 -30.82 13.93
C LEU A 343 9.95 -30.73 15.04
N TYR A 344 9.29 -29.58 15.18
CA TYR A 344 8.23 -29.39 16.16
C TYR A 344 7.03 -30.32 15.91
N TRP A 345 6.63 -30.49 14.64
CA TRP A 345 5.65 -31.49 14.21
C TRP A 345 6.08 -32.92 14.57
N GLN A 346 7.33 -33.28 14.31
CA GLN A 346 7.83 -34.62 14.62
C GLN A 346 7.85 -34.91 16.13
N THR A 347 8.24 -33.92 16.94
CA THR A 347 8.37 -34.07 18.39
C THR A 347 7.02 -34.02 19.12
N TYR A 348 6.13 -33.10 18.75
CA TYR A 348 4.88 -32.87 19.50
C TYR A 348 3.62 -33.16 18.69
N GLY A 349 3.60 -32.81 17.41
CA GLY A 349 2.41 -32.99 16.58
C GLY A 349 2.06 -34.46 16.30
N LYS A 350 3.05 -35.32 16.07
CA LYS A 350 2.82 -36.77 15.91
C LYS A 350 2.25 -37.40 17.19
N PRO A 351 2.86 -37.22 18.39
CA PRO A 351 2.26 -37.70 19.63
C PRO A 351 0.88 -37.11 19.96
N LEU A 352 0.62 -35.85 19.60
CA LEU A 352 -0.71 -35.23 19.74
C LEU A 352 -1.78 -36.07 19.04
N LEU A 353 -1.52 -36.51 17.80
CA LEU A 353 -2.47 -37.34 17.05
C LEU A 353 -2.56 -38.80 17.53
N ASP A 354 -1.64 -39.25 18.38
CA ASP A 354 -1.68 -40.58 19.01
C ASP A 354 -2.55 -40.63 20.27
N GLN A 355 -3.03 -39.48 20.76
CA GLN A 355 -3.95 -39.44 21.89
C GLN A 355 -5.25 -40.19 21.58
N PRO A 356 -5.85 -40.91 22.55
CA PRO A 356 -7.05 -41.73 22.32
C PRO A 356 -8.22 -40.98 21.65
N LYS A 357 -8.34 -39.68 21.93
CA LYS A 357 -9.37 -38.79 21.38
C LYS A 357 -9.22 -38.56 19.87
N PHE A 358 -7.98 -38.51 19.36
CA PHE A 358 -7.67 -38.17 17.96
C PHE A 358 -7.16 -39.35 17.13
N ALA A 359 -6.81 -40.47 17.77
CA ALA A 359 -6.20 -41.63 17.11
C ALA A 359 -7.00 -42.15 15.91
N LYS A 360 -8.35 -42.08 15.95
CA LYS A 360 -9.21 -42.49 14.83
C LYS A 360 -9.05 -41.60 13.57
N TYR A 361 -8.59 -40.36 13.73
CA TYR A 361 -8.40 -39.39 12.64
C TYR A 361 -6.95 -39.22 12.20
N LYS A 362 -5.98 -39.86 12.86
CA LYS A 362 -4.55 -39.70 12.54
C LYS A 362 -4.23 -39.91 11.07
N ASN A 363 -4.88 -40.88 10.42
CA ASN A 363 -4.72 -41.18 8.99
C ASN A 363 -5.65 -40.35 8.08
N ARG A 364 -6.30 -39.32 8.64
CA ARG A 364 -7.22 -38.40 7.95
C ARG A 364 -6.73 -36.96 7.97
N ILE A 365 -5.81 -36.62 8.87
CA ILE A 365 -5.31 -35.26 9.05
C ILE A 365 -4.02 -35.06 8.24
N ALA A 366 -3.99 -34.02 7.41
CA ALA A 366 -2.75 -33.55 6.78
C ALA A 366 -2.00 -32.59 7.70
N ALA A 367 -0.67 -32.57 7.62
CA ALA A 367 0.18 -31.71 8.45
C ALA A 367 1.30 -31.09 7.61
N GLY A 368 1.66 -29.84 7.88
CA GLY A 368 2.68 -29.13 7.11
C GLY A 368 2.89 -27.68 7.54
N LEU A 369 3.61 -26.92 6.72
CA LEU A 369 3.73 -25.47 6.82
C LEU A 369 3.58 -24.88 5.42
N VAL A 370 2.45 -24.22 5.16
CA VAL A 370 2.06 -23.62 3.88
C VAL A 370 1.31 -22.32 4.19
N GLY A 371 1.43 -21.31 3.32
CA GLY A 371 0.65 -20.08 3.41
C GLY A 371 1.50 -18.82 3.32
N HIS A 372 1.08 -17.78 4.02
CA HIS A 372 1.83 -16.52 4.06
C HIS A 372 2.97 -16.62 5.08
N GLY A 373 4.13 -16.03 4.76
CA GLY A 373 5.27 -15.94 5.67
C GLY A 373 6.58 -16.31 4.99
N SER A 374 7.69 -15.69 5.39
CA SER A 374 9.02 -15.96 4.84
C SER A 374 9.46 -17.40 5.08
N GLU A 375 9.10 -17.98 6.23
CA GLU A 375 9.38 -19.38 6.60
C GLU A 375 8.75 -20.41 5.65
N CYS A 376 7.58 -20.10 5.08
CA CYS A 376 6.92 -20.98 4.10
C CYS A 376 7.69 -21.03 2.77
N TYR A 377 8.37 -19.95 2.41
CA TYR A 377 9.20 -19.88 1.19
C TYR A 377 10.66 -20.32 1.42
N GLY A 378 11.11 -20.33 2.68
CA GLY A 378 12.51 -20.47 3.07
C GLY A 378 13.32 -19.21 2.76
N PHE A 379 12.70 -18.04 2.88
CA PHE A 379 13.33 -16.71 2.76
C PHE A 379 13.50 -16.04 4.13
N ASP A 380 13.27 -16.79 5.21
CA ASP A 380 13.41 -16.27 6.56
C ASP A 380 14.88 -16.10 6.94
N ASP A 381 15.15 -14.95 7.56
CA ASP A 381 16.41 -14.54 8.15
C ASP A 381 16.15 -13.98 9.56
N GLU A 382 17.21 -13.59 10.27
CA GLU A 382 17.12 -13.03 11.62
C GLU A 382 16.20 -11.81 11.73
N ILE A 383 16.11 -10.99 10.68
CA ILE A 383 15.27 -9.79 10.66
C ILE A 383 13.80 -10.19 10.60
N SER A 384 13.45 -11.17 9.76
CA SER A 384 12.06 -11.63 9.60
C SER A 384 11.51 -12.49 10.75
N ARG A 385 12.31 -12.74 11.80
CA ARG A 385 11.92 -13.51 13.00
C ARG A 385 11.29 -12.63 14.09
N ASP A 386 11.17 -11.33 13.86
CA ASP A 386 10.59 -10.38 14.80
C ASP A 386 9.06 -10.48 14.92
N HIS A 387 8.39 -11.10 13.94
CA HIS A 387 6.95 -11.41 13.94
C HIS A 387 6.60 -12.65 13.10
N ASP A 388 5.44 -13.25 13.36
CA ASP A 388 4.90 -14.44 12.68
C ASP A 388 5.89 -15.63 12.60
N PHE A 389 6.86 -15.72 13.52
CA PHE A 389 7.88 -16.77 13.57
C PHE A 389 7.93 -17.44 14.95
N GLY A 390 8.11 -18.76 14.97
CA GLY A 390 8.21 -19.56 16.19
C GLY A 390 7.81 -21.01 15.95
N PRO A 391 7.87 -21.88 16.98
CA PRO A 391 7.39 -23.25 16.86
C PRO A 391 5.91 -23.28 16.46
N GLY A 392 5.58 -24.14 15.50
CA GLY A 392 4.21 -24.29 15.00
C GLY A 392 4.15 -25.02 13.66
N PHE A 393 3.00 -25.59 13.35
CA PHE A 393 2.68 -26.22 12.07
C PHE A 393 1.17 -26.15 11.82
N CYS A 394 0.73 -26.42 10.60
CA CYS A 394 -0.66 -26.51 10.24
C CYS A 394 -1.14 -27.97 10.28
N LEU A 395 -2.36 -28.19 10.75
CA LEU A 395 -3.13 -29.42 10.62
C LEU A 395 -4.36 -29.10 9.76
N TRP A 396 -4.53 -29.81 8.66
CA TRP A 396 -5.65 -29.63 7.75
C TRP A 396 -6.56 -30.84 7.77
N LEU A 397 -7.84 -30.58 7.99
CA LEU A 397 -8.91 -31.57 8.09
C LEU A 397 -9.88 -31.42 6.92
N THR A 398 -10.63 -32.49 6.65
CA THR A 398 -11.85 -32.40 5.84
C THR A 398 -12.89 -31.55 6.59
N ASP A 399 -13.88 -31.01 5.90
CA ASP A 399 -14.92 -30.21 6.56
C ASP A 399 -15.72 -31.06 7.56
N GLU A 400 -15.94 -32.34 7.24
CA GLU A 400 -16.59 -33.29 8.13
C GLU A 400 -15.76 -33.57 9.39
N ASP A 401 -14.47 -33.86 9.25
CA ASP A 401 -13.61 -34.13 10.40
C ASP A 401 -13.37 -32.87 11.23
N TYR A 402 -13.27 -31.70 10.60
CA TYR A 402 -13.11 -30.42 11.30
C TYR A 402 -14.36 -30.09 12.12
N ALA A 403 -15.56 -30.36 11.60
CA ALA A 403 -16.79 -30.19 12.36
C ALA A 403 -16.88 -31.13 13.58
N GLU A 404 -16.29 -32.34 13.51
CA GLU A 404 -16.36 -33.30 14.63
C GLU A 404 -15.27 -33.07 15.70
N ILE A 405 -14.05 -32.68 15.32
CA ILE A 405 -12.90 -32.57 16.25
C ILE A 405 -12.08 -31.30 16.15
N GLY A 406 -12.44 -30.35 15.29
CA GLY A 406 -11.63 -29.15 15.01
C GLY A 406 -11.31 -28.33 16.26
N GLU A 407 -12.33 -27.99 17.06
CA GLU A 407 -12.18 -27.20 18.29
C GLU A 407 -11.35 -27.96 19.35
N ASP A 408 -11.66 -29.23 19.55
CA ASP A 408 -10.96 -30.09 20.51
C ASP A 408 -9.48 -30.26 20.17
N LEU A 409 -9.18 -30.49 18.89
CA LEU A 409 -7.82 -30.62 18.39
C LEU A 409 -7.10 -29.27 18.46
N GLN A 410 -7.82 -28.16 18.26
CA GLN A 410 -7.25 -26.82 18.40
C GLN A 410 -6.89 -26.48 19.85
N ALA A 411 -7.74 -26.85 20.81
CA ALA A 411 -7.43 -26.72 22.23
C ALA A 411 -6.18 -27.52 22.60
N ALA A 412 -6.13 -28.79 22.20
CA ALA A 412 -4.96 -29.64 22.45
C ALA A 412 -3.69 -29.17 21.70
N TYR A 413 -3.85 -28.52 20.54
CA TYR A 413 -2.75 -27.86 19.83
C TYR A 413 -2.22 -26.63 20.58
N ASN A 414 -3.11 -25.83 21.19
CA ASN A 414 -2.72 -24.64 21.96
C ASN A 414 -1.96 -25.00 23.24
N ASP A 415 -2.22 -26.19 23.81
CA ASP A 415 -1.52 -26.72 24.98
C ASP A 415 -0.10 -27.23 24.68
N LEU A 416 0.31 -27.28 23.40
CA LEU A 416 1.67 -27.70 23.04
C LEU A 416 2.72 -26.71 23.57
N PRO A 417 3.97 -27.16 23.83
CA PRO A 417 5.01 -26.30 24.37
C PRO A 417 5.28 -25.07 23.49
N GLN A 418 5.12 -23.90 24.08
CA GLN A 418 5.27 -22.63 23.38
C GLN A 418 6.74 -22.29 23.08
N GLU A 419 7.68 -22.91 23.78
CA GLU A 419 9.11 -22.79 23.52
C GLU A 419 9.69 -24.09 22.99
N PHE A 420 10.57 -24.01 22.00
CA PHE A 420 11.22 -25.17 21.41
C PHE A 420 12.61 -24.84 20.86
N TYR A 421 13.63 -25.61 21.24
CA TYR A 421 15.02 -25.42 20.79
C TYR A 421 15.61 -24.02 21.03
N GLY A 422 15.11 -23.29 22.04
CA GLY A 422 15.52 -21.91 22.33
C GLY A 422 14.76 -20.84 21.55
N PHE A 423 13.80 -21.24 20.70
CA PHE A 423 12.85 -20.34 20.07
C PHE A 423 11.63 -20.21 20.98
N GLY A 424 11.32 -18.97 21.39
CA GLY A 424 10.14 -18.66 22.20
C GLY A 424 8.82 -18.77 21.43
N SER A 425 7.72 -18.42 22.10
CA SER A 425 6.37 -18.47 21.52
C SER A 425 6.26 -17.68 20.22
N ARG A 426 5.44 -18.19 19.30
CA ARG A 426 5.20 -17.54 18.01
C ARG A 426 4.58 -16.16 18.24
N LYS A 427 5.33 -15.10 17.94
CA LYS A 427 4.86 -13.71 18.05
C LYS A 427 4.03 -13.33 16.84
N GLU A 428 2.75 -13.67 16.85
CA GLU A 428 1.84 -13.34 15.76
C GLU A 428 1.59 -11.83 15.64
N THR A 429 1.57 -11.33 14.41
CA THR A 429 1.17 -9.96 14.08
C THR A 429 -0.28 -9.70 14.52
N PRO A 430 -0.66 -8.44 14.82
CA PRO A 430 -2.07 -8.09 15.07
C PRO A 430 -3.00 -8.57 13.94
N ARG A 431 -2.53 -8.49 12.70
CA ARG A 431 -3.24 -9.06 11.54
C ARG A 431 -3.45 -10.57 11.68
N ALA A 432 -2.44 -11.36 12.06
CA ALA A 432 -2.58 -12.80 12.27
C ALA A 432 -3.50 -13.16 13.47
N LYS A 433 -3.60 -12.27 14.46
CA LYS A 433 -4.48 -12.42 15.65
C LYS A 433 -5.91 -11.90 15.44
N SER A 434 -6.14 -11.04 14.45
CA SER A 434 -7.41 -10.30 14.26
C SER A 434 -8.64 -11.18 14.04
N CYS A 435 -8.46 -12.40 13.52
CA CYS A 435 -9.54 -13.37 13.37
C CYS A 435 -8.98 -14.77 13.12
N GLU A 436 -9.79 -15.80 13.40
CA GLU A 436 -9.41 -17.21 13.19
C GLU A 436 -9.04 -17.51 11.73
N SER A 437 -9.60 -16.75 10.77
CA SER A 437 -9.23 -16.83 9.35
C SER A 437 -7.86 -16.23 9.00
N SER A 438 -7.26 -15.43 9.87
CA SER A 438 -5.93 -14.82 9.68
C SER A 438 -4.78 -15.63 10.33
N LYS A 439 -5.14 -16.69 11.06
CA LYS A 439 -4.22 -17.59 11.74
C LYS A 439 -3.21 -18.22 10.78
N ARG A 440 -1.93 -18.25 11.16
CA ARG A 440 -0.82 -18.74 10.32
C ARG A 440 -0.52 -20.23 10.48
N VAL A 441 -0.70 -20.77 11.68
CA VAL A 441 -0.43 -22.18 12.06
C VAL A 441 -1.55 -22.68 12.98
N GLY A 442 -1.72 -23.98 13.16
CA GLY A 442 -2.82 -24.55 13.95
C GLY A 442 -3.74 -25.44 13.12
N VAL A 443 -4.98 -25.60 13.56
CA VAL A 443 -5.96 -26.54 12.99
C VAL A 443 -6.90 -25.80 12.06
N PHE A 444 -7.07 -26.32 10.84
CA PHE A 444 -7.85 -25.70 9.79
C PHE A 444 -8.75 -26.71 9.07
N SER A 445 -9.92 -26.27 8.62
CA SER A 445 -10.56 -26.90 7.45
C SER A 445 -9.71 -26.65 6.21
N THR A 446 -9.56 -27.67 5.38
CA THR A 446 -8.82 -27.57 4.11
C THR A 446 -9.47 -26.54 3.20
N ALA A 447 -10.80 -26.57 3.04
CA ALA A 447 -11.54 -25.62 2.22
C ALA A 447 -11.34 -24.18 2.71
N ARG A 448 -11.53 -23.96 4.02
CA ARG A 448 -11.42 -22.62 4.60
C ARG A 448 -10.00 -22.06 4.52
N PHE A 449 -8.99 -22.92 4.66
CA PHE A 449 -7.59 -22.51 4.50
C PHE A 449 -7.30 -21.93 3.12
N PHE A 450 -7.72 -22.60 2.04
CA PHE A 450 -7.52 -22.09 0.68
C PHE A 450 -8.40 -20.87 0.38
N GLU A 451 -9.61 -20.84 0.91
CA GLU A 451 -10.54 -19.71 0.76
C GLU A 451 -9.97 -18.44 1.39
N ASN A 452 -9.37 -18.52 2.58
CA ASN A 452 -8.75 -17.37 3.24
C ASN A 452 -7.56 -16.79 2.46
N ILE A 453 -6.85 -17.62 1.69
CA ILE A 453 -5.67 -17.19 0.93
C ILE A 453 -6.05 -16.70 -0.47
N THR A 454 -6.96 -17.40 -1.14
CA THR A 454 -7.25 -17.20 -2.57
C THR A 454 -8.61 -16.60 -2.85
N GLY A 455 -9.51 -16.59 -1.87
CA GLY A 455 -10.95 -16.32 -2.06
C GLY A 455 -11.75 -17.54 -2.52
N PHE A 456 -11.12 -18.70 -2.73
CA PHE A 456 -11.77 -19.92 -3.19
C PHE A 456 -11.36 -21.14 -2.38
N ALA A 457 -12.30 -22.01 -2.02
CA ALA A 457 -12.02 -23.28 -1.33
C ALA A 457 -11.23 -24.26 -2.22
N THR A 458 -11.47 -24.25 -3.52
CA THR A 458 -10.78 -25.04 -4.53
C THR A 458 -10.45 -24.18 -5.74
N ALA A 459 -9.48 -24.57 -6.56
CA ALA A 459 -9.15 -23.80 -7.75
C ALA A 459 -10.37 -23.68 -8.70
N PRO A 460 -10.56 -22.53 -9.38
CA PRO A 460 -11.64 -22.36 -10.34
C PRO A 460 -11.57 -23.40 -11.47
N ASN A 461 -12.70 -23.71 -12.10
CA ASN A 461 -12.70 -24.68 -13.19
C ASN A 461 -11.90 -24.15 -14.39
N GLN A 462 -11.35 -25.07 -15.20
CA GLN A 462 -10.60 -24.70 -16.40
C GLN A 462 -11.44 -23.88 -17.41
N ASN A 463 -12.76 -24.07 -17.39
CA ASN A 463 -13.72 -23.36 -18.26
C ASN A 463 -14.11 -21.97 -17.74
N GLU A 464 -13.56 -21.54 -16.59
CA GLU A 464 -13.86 -20.26 -15.94
C GLU A 464 -12.62 -19.34 -15.92
N PRO A 465 -12.07 -18.96 -17.09
CA PRO A 465 -10.81 -18.21 -17.16
C PRO A 465 -10.88 -16.84 -16.48
N HIS A 466 -12.07 -16.23 -16.39
CA HIS A 466 -12.27 -14.95 -15.72
C HIS A 466 -12.01 -15.03 -14.20
N LEU A 467 -12.35 -16.16 -13.56
CA LEU A 467 -12.04 -16.38 -12.14
C LEU A 467 -10.54 -16.56 -11.95
N TRP A 468 -9.88 -17.35 -12.81
CA TRP A 468 -8.43 -17.49 -12.79
C TRP A 468 -7.69 -16.16 -12.97
N LEU A 469 -8.20 -15.26 -13.81
CA LEU A 469 -7.62 -13.93 -14.02
C LEU A 469 -7.84 -12.97 -12.84
N SER A 470 -8.80 -13.24 -11.95
CA SER A 470 -9.00 -12.49 -10.71
C SER A 470 -8.02 -12.89 -9.61
N LEU A 471 -7.43 -14.09 -9.70
CA LEU A 471 -6.44 -14.57 -8.75
C LEU A 471 -5.10 -13.86 -8.96
N SER A 472 -4.56 -13.29 -7.90
CA SER A 472 -3.24 -12.67 -7.95
C SER A 472 -2.12 -13.73 -7.88
N GLU A 473 -1.01 -13.50 -8.58
CA GLU A 473 0.17 -14.40 -8.47
C GLU A 473 0.68 -14.54 -7.02
N PRO A 474 0.72 -13.47 -6.18
CA PRO A 474 1.13 -13.61 -4.78
C PRO A 474 0.21 -14.49 -3.93
N THR A 475 -1.11 -14.47 -4.16
CA THR A 475 -2.07 -15.33 -3.44
C THR A 475 -1.93 -16.79 -3.88
N LEU A 476 -1.74 -17.02 -5.18
CA LEU A 476 -1.43 -18.36 -5.71
C LEU A 476 -0.08 -18.88 -5.18
N ALA A 477 0.92 -18.01 -5.07
CA ALA A 477 2.21 -18.36 -4.48
C ALA A 477 2.06 -18.75 -3.02
N ALA A 478 1.26 -18.00 -2.24
CA ALA A 478 0.99 -18.31 -0.83
C ALA A 478 0.26 -19.66 -0.66
N ALA A 479 -0.75 -19.93 -1.49
CA ALA A 479 -1.52 -21.17 -1.44
C ALA A 479 -0.70 -22.41 -1.82
N THR A 480 0.33 -22.24 -2.65
CA THR A 480 1.05 -23.37 -3.27
C THR A 480 2.50 -23.53 -2.82
N ASN A 481 3.03 -22.63 -1.98
CA ASN A 481 4.37 -22.72 -1.39
C ASN A 481 4.45 -23.75 -0.25
N GLY A 482 5.57 -23.75 0.50
CA GLY A 482 5.67 -24.54 1.72
C GLY A 482 5.86 -26.04 1.51
N GLN A 483 5.86 -26.78 2.62
CA GLN A 483 6.05 -28.23 2.63
C GLN A 483 4.90 -28.92 3.38
N ILE A 484 4.48 -30.06 2.82
CA ILE A 484 3.57 -30.99 3.48
C ILE A 484 4.44 -32.05 4.15
N PHE A 485 4.25 -32.26 5.44
CA PHE A 485 5.00 -33.22 6.24
C PHE A 485 4.32 -34.59 6.25
N ALA A 486 2.99 -34.61 6.22
CA ALA A 486 2.16 -35.81 6.08
C ALA A 486 0.82 -35.42 5.44
N ASP A 487 0.28 -36.24 4.54
CA ASP A 487 -1.07 -36.09 4.02
C ASP A 487 -1.60 -37.48 3.61
N PRO A 488 -2.06 -38.27 4.59
CA PRO A 488 -2.39 -39.67 4.34
C PRO A 488 -3.62 -39.86 3.44
N LEU A 489 -4.57 -38.92 3.43
CA LEU A 489 -5.71 -38.94 2.50
C LEU A 489 -5.37 -38.37 1.13
N GLY A 490 -4.41 -37.45 1.05
CA GLY A 490 -4.03 -36.77 -0.18
C GLY A 490 -4.97 -35.62 -0.57
N GLU A 491 -5.99 -35.29 0.22
CA GLU A 491 -6.97 -34.26 -0.11
C GLU A 491 -6.35 -32.86 -0.10
N PHE A 492 -5.55 -32.53 0.92
CA PHE A 492 -4.87 -31.24 0.97
C PHE A 492 -3.90 -31.09 -0.22
N SER A 493 -3.13 -32.14 -0.53
CA SER A 493 -2.23 -32.18 -1.67
C SER A 493 -2.98 -32.02 -2.99
N LYS A 494 -4.14 -32.67 -3.14
CA LYS A 494 -5.00 -32.57 -4.32
C LYS A 494 -5.51 -31.15 -4.52
N THR A 495 -6.05 -30.51 -3.48
CA THR A 495 -6.54 -29.13 -3.54
C THR A 495 -5.40 -28.16 -3.82
N ARG A 496 -4.26 -28.29 -3.13
CA ARG A 496 -3.05 -27.49 -3.39
C ARG A 496 -2.57 -27.64 -4.84
N GLN A 497 -2.58 -28.85 -5.37
CA GLN A 497 -2.17 -29.13 -6.74
C GLN A 497 -3.12 -28.49 -7.75
N SER A 498 -4.43 -28.44 -7.47
CA SER A 498 -5.40 -27.77 -8.34
C SER A 498 -5.04 -26.30 -8.58
N PHE A 499 -4.60 -25.57 -7.54
CA PHE A 499 -4.16 -24.17 -7.67
C PHE A 499 -2.83 -24.02 -8.43
N LYS A 500 -1.99 -25.05 -8.51
CA LYS A 500 -0.78 -25.05 -9.36
C LYS A 500 -1.09 -25.25 -10.84
N LEU A 501 -2.23 -25.88 -11.15
CA LEU A 501 -2.64 -26.24 -12.50
C LEU A 501 -3.44 -25.09 -13.15
N MET A 502 -2.84 -23.89 -13.20
CA MET A 502 -3.40 -22.77 -13.96
C MET A 502 -3.59 -23.19 -15.43
N PRO A 503 -4.77 -22.94 -16.03
CA PRO A 503 -5.01 -23.26 -17.44
C PRO A 503 -4.00 -22.55 -18.34
N ASP A 504 -3.51 -23.26 -19.36
CA ASP A 504 -2.48 -22.71 -20.26
C ASP A 504 -2.95 -21.46 -20.99
N ASP A 505 -4.22 -21.40 -21.40
CA ASP A 505 -4.79 -20.19 -22.03
C ASP A 505 -4.73 -18.96 -21.10
N VAL A 506 -4.95 -19.15 -19.79
CA VAL A 506 -4.81 -18.09 -18.78
C VAL A 506 -3.34 -17.68 -18.67
N ARG A 507 -2.43 -18.66 -18.57
CA ARG A 507 -0.98 -18.42 -18.49
C ARG A 507 -0.48 -17.65 -19.72
N ILE A 508 -0.89 -18.05 -20.92
CA ILE A 508 -0.54 -17.39 -22.19
C ILE A 508 -1.12 -15.97 -22.24
N SER A 509 -2.36 -15.77 -21.78
CA SER A 509 -2.95 -14.43 -21.64
C SER A 509 -2.12 -13.54 -20.71
N LEU A 510 -1.69 -14.06 -19.55
CA LEU A 510 -0.84 -13.34 -18.62
C LEU A 510 0.53 -13.02 -19.24
N ILE A 511 1.14 -13.96 -19.98
CA ILE A 511 2.39 -13.71 -20.72
C ILE A 511 2.21 -12.54 -21.70
N SER A 512 1.15 -12.56 -22.53
CA SER A 512 0.85 -11.44 -23.46
C SER A 512 0.75 -10.09 -22.73
N ARG A 513 0.03 -10.05 -21.61
CA ARG A 513 -0.11 -8.83 -20.81
C ARG A 513 1.24 -8.32 -20.28
N ARG A 514 2.11 -9.23 -19.78
CA ARG A 514 3.46 -8.85 -19.31
C ARG A 514 4.34 -8.34 -20.44
N LEU A 515 4.25 -8.91 -21.64
CA LEU A 515 4.97 -8.41 -22.82
C LEU A 515 4.60 -6.96 -23.13
N GLY A 516 3.30 -6.63 -23.11
CA GLY A 516 2.85 -5.24 -23.34
C GLY A 516 3.34 -4.28 -22.24
N MET A 517 3.28 -4.71 -20.98
CA MET A 517 3.80 -3.93 -19.85
C MET A 517 5.30 -3.68 -19.97
N MET A 518 6.08 -4.70 -20.35
CA MET A 518 7.53 -4.58 -20.57
C MET A 518 7.86 -3.65 -21.73
N ALA A 519 7.14 -3.78 -22.86
CA ALA A 519 7.31 -2.92 -24.03
C ALA A 519 7.04 -1.44 -23.68
N GLN A 520 5.91 -1.18 -23.02
CA GLN A 520 5.50 0.17 -22.67
C GLN A 520 6.42 0.79 -21.61
N ALA A 521 6.71 0.08 -20.52
CA ALA A 521 7.52 0.60 -19.42
C ALA A 521 8.99 0.69 -19.81
N GLY A 522 9.60 -0.42 -20.24
CA GLY A 522 11.03 -0.50 -20.53
C GLY A 522 11.41 0.09 -21.88
N GLN A 523 10.94 -0.51 -22.97
CA GLN A 523 11.39 -0.15 -24.33
C GLN A 523 10.88 1.23 -24.79
N TYR A 524 9.70 1.65 -24.31
CA TYR A 524 9.08 2.92 -24.70
C TYR A 524 9.31 4.05 -23.68
N ASN A 525 8.93 3.88 -22.42
CA ASN A 525 8.91 4.99 -21.46
C ASN A 525 10.29 5.36 -20.90
N VAL A 526 11.12 4.38 -20.47
CA VAL A 526 12.44 4.65 -19.88
C VAL A 526 13.31 5.60 -20.74
N PRO A 527 13.61 5.29 -22.02
CA PRO A 527 14.46 6.19 -22.83
C PRO A 527 13.85 7.58 -23.03
N ARG A 528 12.52 7.69 -23.10
CA ARG A 528 11.83 8.97 -23.26
C ARG A 528 11.88 9.82 -21.99
N MET A 529 11.77 9.21 -20.81
CA MET A 529 11.81 9.93 -19.55
C MET A 529 13.24 10.42 -19.26
N LEU A 530 14.24 9.60 -19.54
CA LEU A 530 15.66 9.98 -19.44
C LEU A 530 16.01 11.13 -20.40
N ALA A 531 15.58 11.06 -21.66
CA ALA A 531 15.79 12.14 -22.62
C ALA A 531 15.11 13.46 -22.20
N ARG A 532 14.01 13.39 -21.45
CA ARG A 532 13.32 14.54 -20.84
C ARG A 532 13.94 15.00 -19.53
N LYS A 533 14.93 14.26 -19.01
CA LYS A 533 15.53 14.45 -17.68
C LYS A 533 14.53 14.32 -16.52
N ASP A 534 13.46 13.55 -16.72
CA ASP A 534 12.48 13.20 -15.69
C ASP A 534 12.91 11.89 -15.01
N GLY A 535 13.87 12.00 -14.09
CA GLY A 535 14.45 10.86 -13.37
C GLY A 535 13.43 10.08 -12.54
N ALA A 536 12.46 10.77 -11.93
CA ALA A 536 11.42 10.13 -11.14
C ALA A 536 10.50 9.26 -12.01
N ALA A 537 10.05 9.78 -13.15
CA ALA A 537 9.23 9.00 -14.09
C ALA A 537 10.02 7.84 -14.72
N ALA A 538 11.31 8.04 -15.01
CA ALA A 538 12.21 6.98 -15.46
C ALA A 538 12.31 5.87 -14.40
N TRP A 539 12.47 6.21 -13.12
CA TRP A 539 12.53 5.25 -12.01
C TRP A 539 11.27 4.41 -11.89
N LEU A 540 10.10 5.05 -11.94
CA LEU A 540 8.81 4.35 -11.88
C LEU A 540 8.64 3.40 -13.07
N SER A 541 9.08 3.82 -14.27
CA SER A 541 9.05 2.98 -15.47
C SER A 541 9.99 1.78 -15.35
N ILE A 542 11.18 1.96 -14.77
CA ILE A 542 12.12 0.87 -14.49
C ILE A 542 11.51 -0.12 -13.49
N ASN A 543 10.89 0.36 -12.41
CA ASN A 543 10.24 -0.50 -11.43
C ASN A 543 9.11 -1.34 -12.05
N GLU A 544 8.28 -0.73 -12.90
CA GLU A 544 7.20 -1.46 -13.58
C GLU A 544 7.76 -2.49 -14.59
N PHE A 545 8.81 -2.14 -15.33
CA PHE A 545 9.53 -3.08 -16.19
C PHE A 545 10.09 -4.26 -15.39
N VAL A 546 10.72 -4.02 -14.24
CA VAL A 546 11.25 -5.07 -13.36
C VAL A 546 10.13 -5.99 -12.87
N ARG A 547 9.01 -5.44 -12.40
CA ARG A 547 7.85 -6.25 -11.93
C ARG A 547 7.23 -7.09 -13.05
N ALA A 548 7.09 -6.53 -14.24
CA ALA A 548 6.56 -7.27 -15.38
C ALA A 548 7.53 -8.39 -15.82
N THR A 549 8.82 -8.10 -15.82
CA THR A 549 9.88 -9.07 -16.14
C THR A 549 9.96 -10.18 -15.10
N THR A 550 9.88 -9.89 -13.79
CA THR A 550 9.89 -10.96 -12.79
C THR A 550 8.70 -11.89 -12.95
N SER A 551 7.50 -11.37 -13.22
CA SER A 551 6.33 -12.20 -13.51
C SER A 551 6.50 -13.06 -14.77
N ILE A 552 7.01 -12.50 -15.88
CA ILE A 552 7.17 -13.26 -17.12
C ILE A 552 8.14 -14.44 -16.96
N VAL A 553 9.21 -14.29 -16.18
CA VAL A 553 10.16 -15.37 -15.90
C VAL A 553 9.47 -16.55 -15.22
N PHE A 554 8.57 -16.30 -14.26
CA PHE A 554 7.83 -17.37 -13.58
C PHE A 554 6.81 -18.05 -14.50
N LEU A 555 6.09 -17.27 -15.32
CA LEU A 555 5.11 -17.80 -16.26
C LEU A 555 5.76 -18.66 -17.36
N LEU A 556 6.93 -18.26 -17.86
CA LEU A 556 7.70 -19.00 -18.88
C LEU A 556 8.38 -20.25 -18.31
N ASN A 557 8.75 -20.25 -17.03
CA ASN A 557 9.24 -21.45 -16.33
C ASN A 557 8.12 -22.41 -15.89
N ASN A 558 6.87 -22.12 -16.27
CA ASN A 558 5.64 -22.82 -15.91
C ASN A 558 5.37 -22.84 -14.38
N PRO A 559 4.26 -22.27 -13.90
CA PRO A 559 3.96 -22.22 -12.47
C PRO A 559 3.93 -23.58 -11.75
N ILE A 560 3.69 -24.68 -12.46
CA ILE A 560 3.74 -26.04 -11.88
C ILE A 560 5.15 -26.36 -11.35
N SER A 561 6.20 -26.00 -12.10
CA SER A 561 7.60 -26.24 -11.76
C SER A 561 8.25 -25.08 -11.03
N ALA A 562 7.99 -23.85 -11.47
CA ALA A 562 8.58 -22.65 -10.89
C ALA A 562 7.93 -22.25 -9.56
N GLY A 563 6.63 -22.51 -9.42
CA GLY A 563 5.75 -21.79 -8.50
C GLY A 563 5.24 -20.50 -9.13
N TYR A 564 4.42 -19.75 -8.38
CA TYR A 564 3.98 -18.41 -8.76
C TYR A 564 4.87 -17.33 -8.16
N LEU A 565 4.85 -16.14 -8.77
CA LEU A 565 5.60 -14.98 -8.28
C LEU A 565 5.06 -14.53 -6.90
N PRO A 566 5.90 -14.47 -5.86
CA PRO A 566 5.46 -14.06 -4.53
C PRO A 566 5.31 -12.53 -4.41
N TYR A 567 4.86 -12.09 -3.23
CA TYR A 567 4.72 -10.67 -2.87
C TYR A 567 6.00 -9.87 -3.14
N TYR A 568 5.86 -8.57 -3.49
CA TYR A 568 6.92 -7.78 -4.11
C TYR A 568 8.27 -7.83 -3.36
N LYS A 569 8.23 -7.81 -2.02
CA LYS A 569 9.44 -7.84 -1.17
C LYS A 569 10.28 -9.12 -1.31
N TRP A 570 9.70 -10.22 -1.79
CA TRP A 570 10.37 -11.51 -1.97
C TRP A 570 10.69 -11.84 -3.42
N GLN A 571 10.33 -10.99 -4.38
CA GLN A 571 10.50 -11.30 -5.81
C GLN A 571 11.94 -11.60 -6.19
N PHE A 572 12.91 -10.79 -5.75
CA PHE A 572 14.33 -11.04 -6.04
C PHE A 572 14.89 -12.27 -5.30
N ALA A 573 14.43 -12.57 -4.08
CA ALA A 573 14.81 -13.81 -3.41
C ALA A 573 14.32 -15.04 -4.18
N ALA A 574 13.08 -15.00 -4.66
CA ALA A 574 12.50 -16.05 -5.47
C ALA A 574 13.15 -16.15 -6.86
N LEU A 575 13.46 -15.02 -7.50
CA LEU A 575 14.12 -14.97 -8.80
C LEU A 575 15.56 -15.52 -8.73
N ARG A 576 16.34 -15.15 -7.70
CA ARG A 576 17.67 -15.75 -7.46
C ARG A 576 17.58 -17.26 -7.26
N LYS A 577 16.62 -17.72 -6.44
CA LYS A 577 16.39 -19.15 -6.18
C LYS A 577 15.96 -19.92 -7.44
N LEU A 578 15.17 -19.31 -8.32
CA LEU A 578 14.77 -19.90 -9.60
C LEU A 578 15.96 -19.95 -10.56
N SER A 579 16.68 -18.83 -10.70
CA SER A 579 17.83 -18.68 -11.62
C SER A 579 18.98 -19.64 -11.30
N ALA A 580 19.14 -20.02 -10.03
CA ALA A 580 20.13 -21.01 -9.60
C ALA A 580 19.78 -22.47 -9.99
N ARG A 581 18.58 -22.74 -10.50
CA ARG A 581 18.20 -24.10 -10.93
C ARG A 581 18.82 -24.42 -12.29
N MET A 582 19.31 -25.64 -12.45
CA MET A 582 20.01 -26.09 -13.67
C MET A 582 19.17 -25.96 -14.96
N ALA A 583 17.84 -26.13 -14.87
CA ALA A 583 16.93 -26.03 -16.00
C ALA A 583 16.10 -24.73 -15.99
N SER A 584 16.57 -23.68 -15.30
CA SER A 584 15.88 -22.40 -15.29
C SER A 584 15.97 -21.73 -16.65
N ARG A 585 14.83 -21.31 -17.19
CA ARG A 585 14.74 -20.40 -18.33
C ARG A 585 15.05 -19.00 -17.85
N LEU A 586 15.66 -18.19 -18.71
CA LEU A 586 15.99 -16.79 -18.41
C LEU A 586 16.84 -16.61 -17.13
N SER A 587 17.76 -17.54 -16.86
CA SER A 587 18.58 -17.56 -15.62
C SER A 587 19.46 -16.32 -15.45
N ASN A 588 19.84 -15.65 -16.54
CA ASN A 588 20.65 -14.43 -16.52
C ASN A 588 19.85 -13.18 -16.21
N VAL A 589 18.52 -13.20 -16.38
CA VAL A 589 17.66 -12.02 -16.20
C VAL A 589 17.74 -11.50 -14.77
N CYS A 590 17.90 -12.36 -13.76
CA CYS A 590 18.04 -11.91 -12.37
C CYS A 590 19.21 -10.94 -12.18
N ASN A 591 20.40 -11.30 -12.66
CA ASN A 591 21.60 -10.48 -12.53
C ASN A 591 21.48 -9.17 -13.32
N GLN A 592 20.84 -9.23 -14.49
CA GLN A 592 20.53 -8.06 -15.31
C GLN A 592 19.60 -7.10 -14.59
N LEU A 593 18.50 -7.58 -14.00
CA LEU A 593 17.56 -6.74 -13.25
C LEU A 593 18.21 -6.14 -12.00
N GLU A 594 19.07 -6.87 -11.28
CA GLU A 594 19.82 -6.29 -10.16
C GLU A 594 20.81 -5.20 -10.63
N SER A 595 21.44 -5.40 -11.77
CA SER A 595 22.37 -4.42 -12.37
C SER A 595 21.62 -3.19 -12.85
N LEU A 596 20.45 -3.37 -13.48
CA LEU A 596 19.52 -2.32 -13.86
C LEU A 596 19.15 -1.48 -12.64
N MET A 597 18.69 -2.12 -11.55
CA MET A 597 18.32 -1.43 -10.31
C MET A 597 19.49 -0.66 -9.67
N ARG A 598 20.70 -1.23 -9.67
CA ARG A 598 21.91 -0.55 -9.17
C ARG A 598 22.25 0.70 -9.98
N LEU A 599 22.20 0.60 -11.31
CA LEU A 599 22.54 1.71 -12.22
C LEU A 599 21.45 2.76 -12.32
N SER A 600 20.21 2.41 -11.97
CA SER A 600 19.06 3.29 -12.10
C SER A 600 19.30 4.63 -11.40
N SER A 601 19.95 4.65 -10.21
CA SER A 601 20.18 5.90 -9.42
C SER A 601 21.01 6.89 -10.20
N ALA A 602 22.15 6.42 -10.72
CA ALA A 602 23.02 7.23 -11.54
C ALA A 602 22.35 7.64 -12.85
N ALA A 603 21.58 6.76 -13.49
CA ALA A 603 20.91 7.08 -14.75
C ALA A 603 19.77 8.09 -14.58
N CYS A 604 18.98 7.98 -13.51
CA CYS A 604 17.81 8.83 -13.29
C CYS A 604 18.18 10.15 -12.62
N PHE A 605 19.19 10.17 -11.74
CA PHE A 605 19.49 11.31 -10.87
C PHE A 605 20.94 11.79 -10.90
N GLY A 606 21.84 11.15 -11.66
CA GLY A 606 23.28 11.46 -11.74
C GLY A 606 23.64 12.71 -12.55
N GLY A 607 22.91 13.82 -12.38
CA GLY A 607 23.17 15.13 -12.99
C GLY A 607 23.70 16.16 -11.97
N SER A 608 24.06 17.36 -12.43
CA SER A 608 24.63 18.45 -11.61
C SER A 608 23.81 18.72 -10.35
N GLY A 609 24.33 18.27 -9.20
CA GLY A 609 23.67 18.30 -7.90
C GLY A 609 24.02 17.11 -7.00
N PHE A 610 24.48 15.98 -7.57
CA PHE A 610 24.86 14.79 -6.81
C PHE A 610 26.31 14.38 -7.09
N GLY A 611 27.21 14.62 -6.15
CA GLY A 611 28.48 13.92 -5.89
C GLY A 611 29.59 13.82 -6.96
N GLU A 612 29.31 13.84 -8.26
CA GLU A 612 30.27 13.47 -9.32
C GLU A 612 30.22 14.37 -10.56
N CYS A 613 29.83 15.64 -10.41
CA CYS A 613 29.89 16.65 -11.49
C CYS A 613 29.37 16.15 -12.86
N GLY A 614 28.27 15.39 -12.88
CA GLY A 614 27.60 14.95 -14.10
C GLY A 614 28.41 14.04 -15.04
N LYS A 615 29.56 13.49 -14.62
CA LYS A 615 30.40 12.67 -15.50
C LYS A 615 29.92 11.22 -15.70
N GLY A 616 28.88 10.78 -14.99
CA GLY A 616 28.42 9.38 -14.98
C GLY A 616 26.96 9.09 -15.40
N SER A 617 26.08 10.09 -15.55
CA SER A 617 24.66 9.85 -15.91
C SER A 617 24.51 9.27 -17.31
N SER A 618 25.16 9.85 -18.31
CA SER A 618 25.00 9.40 -19.71
C SER A 618 25.49 7.97 -19.95
N GLU A 619 26.55 7.54 -19.24
CA GLU A 619 27.02 6.15 -19.31
C GLU A 619 26.03 5.20 -18.62
N ALA A 620 25.51 5.58 -17.45
CA ALA A 620 24.49 4.80 -16.75
C ALA A 620 23.20 4.69 -17.56
N GLU A 621 22.73 5.78 -18.17
CA GLU A 621 21.58 5.83 -19.09
C GLU A 621 21.75 4.86 -20.26
N SER A 622 22.92 4.87 -20.90
CA SER A 622 23.23 3.93 -21.99
C SER A 622 23.17 2.48 -21.52
N LYS A 623 23.79 2.19 -20.36
CA LYS A 623 23.83 0.82 -19.80
C LYS A 623 22.45 0.32 -19.39
N ILE A 624 21.59 1.14 -18.79
CA ILE A 624 20.25 0.67 -18.42
C ILE A 624 19.39 0.38 -19.65
N ASN A 625 19.50 1.17 -20.73
CA ASN A 625 18.81 0.91 -21.98
C ASN A 625 19.32 -0.38 -22.64
N GLU A 626 20.65 -0.61 -22.61
CA GLU A 626 21.25 -1.85 -23.09
C GLU A 626 20.73 -3.07 -22.32
N ILE A 627 20.70 -3.01 -20.98
CA ILE A 627 20.17 -4.09 -20.14
C ILE A 627 18.69 -4.36 -20.46
N ILE A 628 17.86 -3.31 -20.58
CA ILE A 628 16.45 -3.47 -20.96
C ILE A 628 16.33 -4.18 -22.30
N GLN A 629 17.11 -3.79 -23.30
CA GLN A 629 17.07 -4.41 -24.62
C GLN A 629 17.54 -5.88 -24.57
N ASN A 630 18.60 -6.18 -23.82
CA ASN A 630 19.11 -7.55 -23.67
C ASN A 630 18.07 -8.46 -23.01
N VAL A 631 17.43 -8.01 -21.92
CA VAL A 631 16.33 -8.74 -21.27
C VAL A 631 15.17 -8.98 -22.24
N CYS A 632 14.77 -7.97 -23.02
CA CYS A 632 13.71 -8.13 -24.02
C CYS A 632 14.08 -9.14 -25.10
N ASN A 633 15.33 -9.11 -25.58
CA ASN A 633 15.82 -10.08 -26.56
C ASN A 633 15.81 -11.51 -26.00
N GLU A 634 16.28 -11.72 -24.77
CA GLU A 634 16.24 -13.04 -24.13
C GLU A 634 14.81 -13.57 -24.01
N VAL A 635 13.85 -12.70 -23.67
CA VAL A 635 12.43 -13.07 -23.64
C VAL A 635 11.93 -13.47 -25.03
N VAL A 636 12.28 -12.74 -26.09
CA VAL A 636 11.90 -13.10 -27.47
C VAL A 636 12.48 -14.46 -27.87
N GLU A 637 13.76 -14.70 -27.59
CA GLU A 637 14.40 -15.98 -27.91
C GLU A 637 13.79 -17.14 -27.11
N GLU A 638 13.42 -16.91 -25.85
CA GLU A 638 12.71 -17.90 -25.04
C GLU A 638 11.29 -18.18 -25.59
N LEU A 639 10.56 -17.15 -26.05
CA LEU A 639 9.26 -17.34 -26.69
C LEU A 639 9.38 -18.16 -27.98
N LYS A 640 10.39 -17.90 -28.80
CA LYS A 640 10.68 -18.70 -30.01
C LYS A 640 11.06 -20.14 -29.65
N TYR A 641 11.91 -20.32 -28.64
CA TYR A 641 12.31 -21.63 -28.17
C TYR A 641 11.13 -22.47 -27.68
N GLN A 642 10.15 -21.86 -27.01
CA GLN A 642 8.90 -22.53 -26.60
C GLN A 642 7.86 -22.64 -27.73
N GLY A 643 8.14 -22.10 -28.91
CA GLY A 643 7.20 -22.08 -30.04
C GLY A 643 6.03 -21.11 -29.86
N LEU A 644 6.06 -20.23 -28.86
CA LEU A 644 4.99 -19.25 -28.59
C LEU A 644 5.01 -18.05 -29.54
N SER A 645 6.11 -17.83 -30.26
CA SER A 645 6.21 -16.82 -31.30
C SER A 645 7.20 -17.21 -32.39
N ASN A 646 6.95 -16.77 -33.62
CA ASN A 646 7.88 -16.83 -34.74
C ASN A 646 8.30 -15.43 -35.22
N CYS A 647 7.92 -14.38 -34.48
CA CYS A 647 8.24 -13.00 -34.81
C CYS A 647 9.70 -12.68 -34.48
N ASN A 648 10.44 -12.13 -35.46
CA ASN A 648 11.86 -11.79 -35.30
C ASN A 648 12.10 -10.44 -34.63
N GLU A 649 11.06 -9.65 -34.41
CA GLU A 649 11.15 -8.31 -33.88
C GLU A 649 11.44 -8.32 -32.38
N THR A 650 12.29 -7.41 -31.92
CA THR A 650 12.70 -7.37 -30.51
C THR A 650 11.79 -6.49 -29.65
N PHE A 651 10.90 -5.71 -30.27
CA PHE A 651 9.88 -4.93 -29.57
C PHE A 651 8.75 -5.85 -29.08
N LEU A 652 8.60 -5.98 -27.77
CA LEU A 652 7.78 -7.03 -27.16
C LEU A 652 6.28 -6.88 -27.44
N GLU A 653 5.81 -5.67 -27.74
CA GLU A 653 4.41 -5.45 -28.14
C GLU A 653 4.05 -6.25 -29.40
N TRP A 654 4.99 -6.37 -30.35
CA TRP A 654 4.78 -7.07 -31.61
C TRP A 654 4.83 -8.60 -31.47
N GLN A 655 5.23 -9.11 -30.30
CA GLN A 655 5.17 -10.53 -29.98
C GLN A 655 3.77 -10.97 -29.55
N ARG A 656 2.96 -10.05 -28.99
CA ARG A 656 1.67 -10.36 -28.35
C ARG A 656 0.68 -11.07 -29.28
N PRO A 657 0.46 -10.65 -30.55
CA PRO A 657 -0.48 -11.34 -31.43
C PRO A 657 -0.10 -12.81 -31.70
N TYR A 658 1.21 -13.10 -31.77
CA TYR A 658 1.72 -14.46 -31.99
C TYR A 658 1.53 -15.33 -30.74
N VAL A 659 1.81 -14.77 -29.56
CA VAL A 659 1.57 -15.45 -28.29
C VAL A 659 0.07 -15.73 -28.11
N GLU A 660 -0.80 -14.75 -28.37
CA GLU A 660 -2.25 -14.89 -28.24
C GLU A 660 -2.89 -15.82 -29.28
N ALA A 661 -2.21 -16.12 -30.39
CA ALA A 661 -2.65 -17.12 -31.35
C ALA A 661 -2.69 -18.54 -30.73
N HIS A 662 -1.96 -18.76 -29.64
CA HIS A 662 -1.94 -20.03 -28.90
C HIS A 662 -3.09 -20.17 -27.89
N ILE A 663 -3.90 -19.13 -27.70
CA ILE A 663 -5.08 -19.18 -26.83
C ILE A 663 -6.21 -19.89 -27.59
N ASN A 664 -6.59 -21.08 -27.11
CA ASN A 664 -7.63 -21.90 -27.73
C ASN A 664 -9.04 -21.46 -27.34
N SER A 665 -9.20 -20.97 -26.11
CA SER A 665 -10.46 -20.47 -25.59
C SER A 665 -10.99 -19.28 -26.38
N ARG A 666 -12.32 -19.24 -26.52
CA ARG A 666 -13.06 -18.12 -27.14
C ARG A 666 -13.43 -17.04 -26.13
N ALA A 667 -13.06 -17.19 -24.86
CA ALA A 667 -13.37 -16.20 -23.84
C ALA A 667 -12.64 -14.87 -24.15
N THR A 668 -13.42 -13.80 -24.30
CA THR A 668 -12.89 -12.47 -24.66
C THR A 668 -11.96 -11.90 -23.59
N CYS A 669 -12.15 -12.25 -22.31
CA CYS A 669 -11.30 -11.80 -21.22
C CYS A 669 -9.84 -12.28 -21.33
N LEU A 670 -9.55 -13.31 -22.13
CA LEU A 670 -8.21 -13.85 -22.32
C LEU A 670 -7.41 -13.14 -23.42
N ARG A 671 -8.06 -12.39 -24.31
CA ARG A 671 -7.39 -11.66 -25.38
C ARG A 671 -7.24 -10.20 -24.99
N SER A 672 -6.12 -9.59 -25.35
CA SER A 672 -6.00 -8.15 -25.22
C SER A 672 -6.78 -7.46 -26.35
N LEU A 673 -7.43 -6.34 -26.02
CA LEU A 673 -8.20 -5.55 -26.98
C LEU A 673 -7.31 -4.94 -28.05
#